data_AF-A0A182Y1W0-F1
#
_entry.id   AF-A0A182Y1W0-F1
#
_cell.length_a   1.000
_cell.length_b   1.000
_cell.length_c   1.000
_cell.angle_alpha   90.00
_cell.angle_beta   90.00
_cell.angle_gamma   90.00
#
_symmetry.space_group_name_H-M   'P 1'
#
loop_
_entity.id
_entity.type
_entity.pdbx_description
1 polymer ?
#
loop_
_entity_poly.entity_id
_entity_poly.type
_entity_poly.pdbx_seq_one_letter_code
_entity_poly.pdbx_strand_id
1 'polypeptide(L)'
;MLGVNLIYYRSNDELKKRISVWKYTGNTQEPQRTPSHLPGHQGIAVQWDSSDKEIATFVHESLKQYGFNEYASTLVSSRRSLPDLRHPDCITSQRKNLTLPRTSIVIVFYNEPWSVLLRTVHSVLDNSPTNLIDEVLLVDDYSYLPFLKTQLEEYFRSYDKVRILRAPERLGLIRARIFGSKNTTSPVLTFLDAHVECTKGWLEPLLEQILENDQTIPVPLIDRINDTDMHLITNVSSDLFGAFEWDLNFGWWHRSLFPHRSTHRPSDPFEAPAMAGGLFAIARHFFQRLGWYDDQFRVYGMENAELSIKCWMCGGRILTVPCSHVAHIRKSAHPFIDDGHQNVTFVNSIRVAEVWMDEYKQVVFDVNGIPVYRESLFGSITDRKTFRAAAGCKSFQYYLQRAYPEMPSPNVEGQFRGEVHNAAQGNGMCLTVGASASPRLHMAPCDKRNQTQYWTHNFYREINSYKRCVDVGTSGTVPTLAVCHRMRGAQSWSYDTVSLQIKSLVREVCLAVDATANSDIVTLEPCDGHETPYDQNHSTTSGTLSMPSRVSFQTSTPPGDMGLPVQYNKTDPMIVAQIKRSMVQQGLNEYASDLVSVRRRLPDLRDPWCFSGSNRLPSASLPATSVVIVFYNEVWSVLVRTVHSVLDRSPPHLLKEVILVDDCSNFPFLKTQLEEYFEPYPVVKFIRATERLGLIRARMAGAKSASSDIVTFLDAHVECTEGWLEPLLEVVTRNSTHIALPTIDRINEEDMSLRTNISLLLAGAFEWDLNFGWCERKQLHRQYAHPFEPFDTPAMAGGLFTINRTFFERIGWYDEAYIIYGMENIELSIKSWMCGGKLVTVPCSRVGHVQKHAHPYLFYVKKDLAFHNSARLAEVWMDEYKQVVFDVNGLPRYSEKLFGSVEKRKRARERAKCKPFTYYLQHAFPELHKPSINGQFRGEVRNMALGDKSCLTVDKAGSRPYMSPCDGLEKNQYWSHSYYQDINSYKACLNFDGVSLTTAICHRHKGNQAWMYVSETKQIWSMAHNRCLSVSEMASSKVTLEKCDASKDYQRWLVNIVTYDFLV
;
A
#
# COMPACT_ATOMS: atom_id res chain seq x y z
N MET A 1 -12.01 -9.50 31.73
CA MET A 1 -11.02 -9.71 30.63
C MET A 1 -10.07 -10.91 30.85
N LEU A 2 -9.81 -11.38 32.08
CA LEU A 2 -8.94 -12.57 32.32
C LEU A 2 -9.55 -13.93 31.90
N GLY A 3 -10.89 -14.05 31.83
CA GLY A 3 -11.57 -15.32 31.51
C GLY A 3 -11.57 -15.72 30.03
N VAL A 4 -11.47 -14.75 29.10
CA VAL A 4 -11.51 -15.04 27.64
C VAL A 4 -10.16 -15.56 27.15
N ASN A 5 -9.04 -15.11 27.75
CA ASN A 5 -7.70 -15.61 27.43
C ASN A 5 -7.49 -17.07 27.88
N LEU A 6 -8.09 -17.51 28.99
CA LEU A 6 -8.00 -18.90 29.46
C LEU A 6 -8.79 -19.90 28.58
N ILE A 7 -9.91 -19.46 28.00
CA ILE A 7 -10.72 -20.27 27.07
C ILE A 7 -10.02 -20.39 25.71
N TYR A 8 -9.37 -19.32 25.26
CA TYR A 8 -8.51 -19.33 24.08
C TYR A 8 -7.37 -20.36 24.24
N TYR A 9 -6.68 -20.38 25.38
CA TYR A 9 -5.62 -21.39 25.66
C TYR A 9 -6.15 -22.83 25.76
N ARG A 10 -7.32 -23.08 26.37
CA ARG A 10 -7.88 -24.45 26.46
C ARG A 10 -8.37 -25.01 25.12
N SER A 11 -8.96 -24.18 24.24
CA SER A 11 -9.34 -24.64 22.90
C SER A 11 -8.12 -24.84 21.99
N ASN A 12 -7.07 -24.04 22.21
CA ASN A 12 -5.80 -24.14 21.49
C ASN A 12 -5.01 -25.38 21.94
N ASP A 13 -5.17 -25.88 23.17
CA ASP A 13 -4.55 -27.14 23.62
C ASP A 13 -5.13 -28.40 22.92
N GLU A 14 -6.42 -28.43 22.59
CA GLU A 14 -7.05 -29.50 21.80
C GLU A 14 -6.59 -29.47 20.33
N LEU A 15 -6.49 -28.26 19.74
CA LEU A 15 -5.95 -28.07 18.38
C LEU A 15 -4.45 -28.38 18.30
N LYS A 16 -3.66 -27.94 19.30
CA LYS A 16 -2.22 -28.24 19.47
C LYS A 16 -1.92 -29.72 19.76
N LYS A 17 -2.92 -30.47 20.25
CA LYS A 17 -2.86 -31.93 20.41
C LYS A 17 -3.22 -32.69 19.12
N ARG A 18 -4.10 -32.14 18.27
CA ARG A 18 -4.55 -32.75 17.00
C ARG A 18 -3.61 -32.47 15.84
N ILE A 19 -3.10 -31.24 15.73
CA ILE A 19 -2.00 -30.87 14.84
C ILE A 19 -0.75 -31.33 15.58
N SER A 20 0.01 -32.28 15.03
CA SER A 20 1.19 -32.90 15.64
C SER A 20 2.36 -31.93 15.84
N VAL A 21 2.16 -30.91 16.68
CA VAL A 21 3.09 -29.78 16.90
C VAL A 21 3.78 -29.89 18.26
N TRP A 22 3.24 -30.71 19.18
CA TRP A 22 3.79 -30.90 20.53
C TRP A 22 4.07 -32.36 20.91
N LYS A 23 4.18 -33.28 19.93
CA LYS A 23 4.64 -34.67 20.18
C LYS A 23 6.17 -34.82 20.28
N TYR A 24 6.94 -33.74 20.13
CA TYR A 24 8.37 -33.73 20.47
C TYR A 24 8.58 -33.41 21.96
N THR A 25 7.86 -34.12 22.83
CA THR A 25 8.17 -34.19 24.26
C THR A 25 8.94 -35.48 24.50
N GLY A 26 10.24 -35.37 24.75
CA GLY A 26 11.02 -36.41 25.41
C GLY A 26 11.60 -37.50 24.51
N ASN A 27 12.93 -37.49 24.44
CA ASN A 27 13.84 -38.58 24.06
C ASN A 27 13.94 -39.05 22.60
N THR A 28 15.19 -38.96 22.14
CA THR A 28 15.94 -39.86 21.25
C THR A 28 15.59 -39.91 19.76
N GLN A 29 16.56 -39.41 18.98
CA GLN A 29 16.82 -39.61 17.54
C GLN A 29 15.76 -39.04 16.57
N GLU A 30 16.08 -37.88 15.97
CA GLU A 30 15.39 -37.40 14.76
C GLU A 30 15.48 -38.47 13.66
N PRO A 31 14.38 -38.80 12.96
CA PRO A 31 14.45 -39.66 11.79
C PRO A 31 15.28 -38.95 10.73
N GLN A 32 16.31 -39.64 10.20
CA GLN A 32 17.15 -39.16 9.10
C GLN A 32 16.29 -38.87 7.85
N ARG A 33 15.69 -37.69 7.78
CA ARG A 33 15.23 -37.07 6.54
C ARG A 33 16.39 -36.23 6.02
N THR A 34 16.64 -36.34 4.71
CA THR A 34 17.66 -35.55 4.04
C THR A 34 17.40 -34.05 4.25
N PRO A 35 18.43 -33.22 4.54
CA PRO A 35 18.27 -31.80 4.91
C PRO A 35 17.46 -30.96 3.90
N SER A 36 17.39 -31.38 2.64
CA SER A 36 16.69 -30.72 1.54
C SER A 36 15.15 -30.68 1.66
N HIS A 37 14.54 -31.35 2.64
CA HIS A 37 13.08 -31.49 2.73
C HIS A 37 12.44 -30.99 4.04
N LEU A 38 13.20 -30.33 4.93
CA LEU A 38 12.63 -29.74 6.15
C LEU A 38 12.00 -28.37 5.85
N PRO A 39 10.75 -28.09 6.29
CA PRO A 39 10.11 -26.79 6.07
C PRO A 39 10.95 -25.64 6.62
N GLY A 40 11.14 -24.58 5.82
CA GLY A 40 11.92 -23.42 6.25
C GLY A 40 13.44 -23.57 6.19
N HIS A 41 13.98 -24.76 5.89
CA HIS A 41 15.41 -25.01 5.84
C HIS A 41 16.09 -24.20 4.72
N GLN A 42 17.31 -23.72 4.96
CA GLN A 42 18.03 -22.76 4.10
C GLN A 42 17.25 -21.46 3.84
N GLY A 43 16.30 -21.10 4.73
CA GLY A 43 15.49 -19.89 4.57
C GLY A 43 14.45 -19.99 3.45
N ILE A 44 14.13 -21.19 2.95
CA ILE A 44 13.09 -21.42 1.95
C ILE A 44 11.70 -21.16 2.56
N ALA A 45 10.74 -20.69 1.76
CA ALA A 45 9.36 -20.48 2.22
C ALA A 45 8.69 -21.74 2.76
N VAL A 46 8.03 -21.62 3.90
CA VAL A 46 7.23 -22.69 4.49
C VAL A 46 5.93 -22.85 3.71
N GLN A 47 5.71 -24.06 3.20
CA GLN A 47 4.42 -24.44 2.60
C GLN A 47 3.47 -24.89 3.71
N TRP A 48 2.27 -24.30 3.76
CA TRP A 48 1.21 -24.69 4.67
C TRP A 48 -0.15 -24.64 3.95
N ASP A 49 -1.10 -25.47 4.39
CA ASP A 49 -2.41 -25.57 3.75
C ASP A 49 -3.31 -24.41 4.16
N SER A 50 -3.41 -23.41 3.29
CA SER A 50 -4.29 -22.26 3.48
C SER A 50 -5.77 -22.56 3.25
N SER A 51 -6.10 -23.75 2.73
CA SER A 51 -7.49 -24.19 2.53
C SER A 51 -8.09 -24.84 3.78
N ASP A 52 -7.24 -25.30 4.70
CA ASP A 52 -7.65 -25.75 6.03
C ASP A 52 -8.14 -24.55 6.85
N LYS A 53 -9.41 -24.60 7.27
CA LYS A 53 -10.07 -23.50 7.97
C LYS A 53 -9.51 -23.28 9.37
N GLU A 54 -9.07 -24.33 10.06
CA GLU A 54 -8.52 -24.22 11.41
C GLU A 54 -7.14 -23.58 11.34
N ILE A 55 -6.29 -24.04 10.41
CA ILE A 55 -4.97 -23.46 10.15
C ILE A 55 -5.11 -22.00 9.73
N ALA A 56 -5.94 -21.68 8.74
CA ALA A 56 -6.12 -20.32 8.26
C ALA A 56 -6.63 -19.35 9.35
N THR A 57 -7.48 -19.83 10.26
CA THR A 57 -7.97 -19.04 11.41
C THR A 57 -6.83 -18.75 12.39
N PHE A 58 -6.04 -19.77 12.74
CA PHE A 58 -4.88 -19.59 13.61
C PHE A 58 -3.85 -18.62 13.01
N VAL A 59 -3.59 -18.71 11.70
CA VAL A 59 -2.69 -17.77 11.01
C VAL A 59 -3.20 -16.34 11.10
N HIS A 60 -4.51 -16.13 10.88
CA HIS A 60 -5.10 -14.80 10.97
C HIS A 60 -4.99 -14.21 12.39
N GLU A 61 -5.30 -15.01 13.42
CA GLU A 61 -5.23 -14.57 14.81
C GLU A 61 -3.78 -14.30 15.26
N SER A 62 -2.82 -15.15 14.87
CA SER A 62 -1.41 -14.94 15.19
C SER A 62 -0.82 -13.70 14.51
N LEU A 63 -1.22 -13.39 13.26
CA LEU A 63 -0.83 -12.13 12.61
C LEU A 63 -1.33 -10.90 13.37
N LYS A 64 -2.55 -10.95 13.93
CA LYS A 64 -3.09 -9.86 14.76
C LYS A 64 -2.40 -9.76 16.12
N GLN A 65 -2.15 -10.90 16.77
CA GLN A 65 -1.64 -10.96 18.14
C GLN A 65 -0.12 -10.78 18.24
N TYR A 66 0.63 -11.25 17.25
CA TYR A 66 2.10 -11.29 17.27
C TYR A 66 2.74 -10.54 16.11
N GLY A 67 1.97 -10.14 15.10
CA GLY A 67 2.48 -9.47 13.90
C GLY A 67 3.13 -10.39 12.88
N PHE A 68 3.08 -11.72 13.06
CA PHE A 68 3.59 -12.71 12.11
C PHE A 68 2.84 -14.05 12.21
N ASN A 69 2.99 -14.90 11.21
CA ASN A 69 2.39 -16.22 11.10
C ASN A 69 3.07 -17.22 12.05
N GLU A 70 2.50 -17.40 13.24
CA GLU A 70 3.02 -18.35 14.23
C GLU A 70 2.92 -19.81 13.76
N TYR A 71 1.94 -20.15 12.91
CA TYR A 71 1.78 -21.51 12.39
C TYR A 71 2.97 -21.89 11.50
N ALA A 72 3.25 -21.06 10.48
CA ALA A 72 4.40 -21.26 9.60
C ALA A 72 5.71 -21.26 10.41
N SER A 73 5.85 -20.33 11.37
CA SER A 73 6.97 -20.33 12.32
C SER A 73 7.13 -21.66 13.03
N THR A 74 6.05 -22.30 13.46
CA THR A 74 6.13 -23.54 14.24
C THR A 74 6.42 -24.77 13.39
N LEU A 75 6.16 -24.72 12.08
CA LEU A 75 6.60 -25.76 11.13
C LEU A 75 8.11 -25.70 10.87
N VAL A 76 8.74 -24.55 11.09
CA VAL A 76 10.19 -24.40 10.95
C VAL A 76 10.89 -24.99 12.16
N SER A 77 11.87 -25.86 11.90
CA SER A 77 12.74 -26.40 12.96
C SER A 77 13.33 -25.27 13.82
N SER A 78 13.34 -25.48 15.14
CA SER A 78 13.99 -24.56 16.07
C SER A 78 15.50 -24.41 15.80
N ARG A 79 16.09 -25.34 15.06
CA ARG A 79 17.52 -25.39 14.68
C ARG A 79 17.71 -25.35 13.16
N ARG A 80 16.80 -24.69 12.41
CA ARG A 80 16.98 -24.60 10.96
C ARG A 80 18.32 -23.93 10.61
N SER A 81 19.01 -24.47 9.62
CA SER A 81 20.19 -23.82 9.06
C SER A 81 19.75 -22.77 8.04
N LEU A 82 20.42 -21.62 8.05
CA LEU A 82 20.33 -20.58 7.03
C LEU A 82 21.55 -20.67 6.10
N PRO A 83 21.46 -20.15 4.86
CA PRO A 83 22.62 -20.03 3.98
C PRO A 83 23.72 -19.18 4.62
N ASP A 84 24.97 -19.47 4.27
CA ASP A 84 26.11 -18.63 4.64
C ASP A 84 26.10 -17.38 3.76
N LEU A 85 25.75 -16.23 4.36
CA LEU A 85 25.57 -14.97 3.64
C LEU A 85 26.85 -14.13 3.56
N ARG A 86 27.94 -14.58 4.22
CA ARG A 86 29.16 -13.81 4.31
C ARG A 86 29.79 -13.63 2.93
N HIS A 87 30.21 -12.39 2.64
CA HIS A 87 31.00 -12.11 1.45
C HIS A 87 32.27 -12.98 1.45
N PRO A 88 32.78 -13.45 0.28
CA PRO A 88 33.99 -14.26 0.23
C PRO A 88 35.20 -13.64 0.96
N ASP A 89 35.35 -12.32 0.86
CA ASP A 89 36.41 -11.57 1.56
C ASP A 89 36.29 -11.62 3.09
N CYS A 90 35.12 -11.96 3.63
CA CYS A 90 34.90 -12.13 5.06
C CYS A 90 35.35 -13.50 5.56
N ILE A 91 35.54 -14.48 4.66
CA ILE A 91 35.92 -15.86 4.98
C ILE A 91 37.45 -15.98 4.93
N THR A 92 38.13 -15.35 5.88
CA THR A 92 39.61 -15.34 5.93
C THR A 92 40.16 -16.28 7.00
N SER A 93 41.37 -16.81 6.77
CA SER A 93 42.13 -17.53 7.80
C SER A 93 42.70 -16.59 8.86
N GLN A 94 42.81 -15.30 8.57
CA GLN A 94 43.39 -14.30 9.47
C GLN A 94 42.58 -14.12 10.76
N ARG A 95 41.23 -14.11 10.68
CA ARG A 95 40.37 -13.98 11.88
C ARG A 95 40.52 -15.16 12.84
N LYS A 96 40.91 -16.35 12.35
CA LYS A 96 41.17 -17.53 13.20
C LYS A 96 42.40 -17.36 14.08
N ASN A 97 43.30 -16.42 13.76
CA ASN A 97 44.50 -16.13 14.54
C ASN A 97 44.27 -15.02 15.58
N LEU A 98 43.08 -14.41 15.62
CA LEU A 98 42.72 -13.37 16.60
C LEU A 98 42.14 -14.00 17.88
N THR A 99 42.54 -13.46 19.03
CA THR A 99 41.90 -13.79 20.31
C THR A 99 40.78 -12.79 20.57
N LEU A 100 39.56 -13.12 20.11
CA LEU A 100 38.39 -12.26 20.24
C LEU A 100 37.85 -12.23 21.68
N PRO A 101 37.29 -11.09 22.14
CA PRO A 101 36.68 -10.99 23.46
C PRO A 101 35.43 -11.87 23.56
N ARG A 102 35.16 -12.38 24.76
CA ARG A 102 33.94 -13.14 25.04
C ARG A 102 32.75 -12.19 25.22
N THR A 103 31.55 -12.65 24.91
CA THR A 103 30.32 -11.85 24.99
C THR A 103 29.19 -12.58 25.70
N SER A 104 28.34 -11.81 26.36
CA SER A 104 26.99 -12.22 26.72
C SER A 104 26.00 -11.75 25.66
N ILE A 105 25.14 -12.66 25.19
CA ILE A 105 24.08 -12.33 24.24
C ILE A 105 22.81 -12.03 25.05
N VAL A 106 22.30 -10.79 24.99
CA VAL A 106 21.15 -10.33 25.76
C VAL A 106 19.93 -10.25 24.85
N ILE A 107 18.91 -11.07 25.14
CA ILE A 107 17.65 -11.12 24.39
C ILE A 107 16.51 -10.78 25.34
N VAL A 108 15.84 -9.64 25.10
CA VAL A 108 14.67 -9.22 25.88
C VAL A 108 13.40 -9.71 25.19
N PHE A 109 12.48 -10.31 25.95
CA PHE A 109 11.20 -10.77 25.41
C PHE A 109 10.03 -10.46 26.35
N TYR A 110 8.86 -10.20 25.75
CA TYR A 110 7.59 -10.05 26.45
C TYR A 110 6.50 -10.76 25.64
N ASN A 111 5.92 -11.83 26.19
CA ASN A 111 4.89 -12.64 25.55
C ASN A 111 5.25 -13.11 24.12
N GLU A 112 6.55 -13.35 23.86
CA GLU A 112 7.03 -13.77 22.55
C GLU A 112 6.61 -15.24 22.27
N PRO A 113 6.19 -15.59 21.04
CA PRO A 113 5.85 -16.96 20.70
C PRO A 113 7.01 -17.95 20.89
N TRP A 114 6.68 -19.17 21.33
CA TRP A 114 7.66 -20.20 21.68
C TRP A 114 8.62 -20.53 20.54
N SER A 115 8.09 -20.79 19.34
CA SER A 115 8.89 -21.28 18.20
C SER A 115 9.96 -20.27 17.76
N VAL A 116 9.63 -18.98 17.71
CA VAL A 116 10.58 -17.94 17.30
C VAL A 116 11.62 -17.63 18.37
N LEU A 117 11.21 -17.59 19.65
CA LEU A 117 12.16 -17.38 20.75
C LEU A 117 13.20 -18.50 20.79
N LEU A 118 12.76 -19.75 20.64
CA LEU A 118 13.67 -20.89 20.56
C LEU A 118 14.58 -20.82 19.34
N ARG A 119 14.07 -20.47 18.14
CA ARG A 119 14.91 -20.29 16.95
C ARG A 119 15.95 -19.21 17.13
N THR A 120 15.60 -18.10 17.79
CA THR A 120 16.56 -17.04 18.09
C THR A 120 17.71 -17.59 18.92
N VAL A 121 17.42 -18.27 20.03
CA VAL A 121 18.45 -18.83 20.93
C VAL A 121 19.30 -19.89 20.23
N HIS A 122 18.67 -20.84 19.54
CA HIS A 122 19.40 -21.90 18.85
C HIS A 122 20.24 -21.36 17.69
N SER A 123 19.75 -20.38 16.94
CA SER A 123 20.54 -19.75 15.87
C SER A 123 21.81 -19.10 16.42
N VAL A 124 21.77 -18.54 17.63
CA VAL A 124 22.95 -18.02 18.32
C VAL A 124 23.89 -19.16 18.72
N LEU A 125 23.38 -20.20 19.38
CA LEU A 125 24.20 -21.33 19.84
C LEU A 125 24.87 -22.10 18.70
N ASP A 126 24.14 -22.28 17.59
CA ASP A 126 24.55 -23.14 16.48
C ASP A 126 25.46 -22.41 15.49
N ASN A 127 25.35 -21.08 15.38
CA ASN A 127 26.11 -20.28 14.41
C ASN A 127 27.22 -19.42 15.01
N SER A 128 27.53 -19.60 16.30
CA SER A 128 28.59 -18.87 16.99
C SER A 128 29.60 -19.84 17.63
N PRO A 129 30.90 -19.49 17.68
CA PRO A 129 31.89 -20.28 18.40
C PRO A 129 31.59 -20.32 19.91
N THR A 130 31.48 -21.52 20.48
CA THR A 130 31.10 -21.72 21.90
C THR A 130 32.08 -21.07 22.88
N ASN A 131 33.35 -20.95 22.51
CA ASN A 131 34.37 -20.28 23.31
C ASN A 131 34.15 -18.75 23.41
N LEU A 132 33.46 -18.13 22.45
CA LEU A 132 33.19 -16.70 22.44
C LEU A 132 31.91 -16.32 23.21
N ILE A 133 30.98 -17.27 23.39
CA ILE A 133 29.77 -17.04 24.19
C ILE A 133 30.06 -17.37 25.65
N ASP A 134 29.90 -16.39 26.53
CA ASP A 134 29.84 -16.62 27.97
C ASP A 134 28.47 -17.19 28.36
N GLU A 135 27.41 -16.47 27.98
CA GLU A 135 26.02 -16.85 28.19
C GLU A 135 25.10 -16.23 27.12
N VAL A 136 23.98 -16.90 26.85
CA VAL A 136 22.78 -16.33 26.23
C VAL A 136 21.81 -16.01 27.36
N LEU A 137 21.68 -14.73 27.68
CA LEU A 137 20.85 -14.20 28.75
C LEU A 137 19.47 -13.81 28.20
N LEU A 138 18.49 -14.66 28.47
CA LEU A 138 17.09 -14.42 28.16
C LEU A 138 16.45 -13.57 29.27
N VAL A 139 16.13 -12.31 28.97
CA VAL A 139 15.50 -11.38 29.91
C VAL A 139 14.00 -11.34 29.67
N ASP A 140 13.23 -11.93 30.57
CA ASP A 140 11.77 -11.89 30.55
C ASP A 140 11.27 -10.59 31.17
N ASP A 141 10.71 -9.70 30.34
CA ASP A 141 10.10 -8.43 30.76
C ASP A 141 8.67 -8.63 31.28
N TYR A 142 8.53 -9.54 32.25
CA TYR A 142 7.27 -9.83 32.95
C TYR A 142 6.17 -10.45 32.06
N SER A 143 6.54 -11.40 31.19
CA SER A 143 5.58 -12.17 30.38
C SER A 143 4.57 -12.89 31.27
N TYR A 144 3.32 -13.01 30.82
CA TYR A 144 2.28 -13.76 31.54
C TYR A 144 1.97 -15.13 30.91
N LEU A 145 2.56 -15.45 29.76
CA LEU A 145 2.31 -16.72 29.08
C LEU A 145 2.91 -17.91 29.85
N PRO A 146 2.13 -18.95 30.21
CA PRO A 146 2.62 -20.06 31.04
C PRO A 146 3.82 -20.80 30.47
N PHE A 147 3.85 -21.05 29.15
CA PHE A 147 4.94 -21.76 28.51
C PHE A 147 6.27 -20.99 28.57
N LEU A 148 6.24 -19.67 28.73
CA LEU A 148 7.45 -18.87 28.89
C LEU A 148 8.04 -18.94 30.30
N LYS A 149 7.36 -19.59 31.26
CA LYS A 149 7.82 -19.72 32.66
C LYS A 149 8.57 -21.04 32.87
N THR A 150 8.01 -21.95 33.66
CA THR A 150 8.65 -23.21 34.07
C THR A 150 9.01 -24.11 32.89
N GLN A 151 8.21 -24.13 31.83
CA GLN A 151 8.51 -24.94 30.63
C GLN A 151 9.76 -24.45 29.90
N LEU A 152 9.96 -23.13 29.78
CA LEU A 152 11.16 -22.56 29.18
C LEU A 152 12.41 -22.87 30.00
N GLU A 153 12.30 -22.80 31.33
CA GLU A 153 13.38 -23.14 32.27
C GLU A 153 13.74 -24.62 32.18
N GLU A 154 12.75 -25.50 32.08
CA GLU A 154 12.97 -26.93 31.89
C GLU A 154 13.62 -27.24 30.55
N TYR A 155 13.16 -26.60 29.47
CA TYR A 155 13.72 -26.80 28.12
C TYR A 155 15.20 -26.44 28.05
N PHE A 156 15.60 -25.32 28.65
CA PHE A 156 17.00 -24.86 28.64
C PHE A 156 17.83 -25.37 29.84
N ARG A 157 17.26 -26.21 30.72
CA ARG A 157 17.96 -26.73 31.92
C ARG A 157 19.25 -27.47 31.58
N SER A 158 19.30 -28.18 30.45
CA SER A 158 20.47 -28.93 29.99
C SER A 158 21.44 -28.12 29.12
N TYR A 159 21.23 -26.80 28.99
CA TYR A 159 22.05 -25.93 28.16
C TYR A 159 22.89 -25.01 29.05
N ASP A 160 24.13 -25.41 29.34
CA ASP A 160 25.02 -24.72 30.29
C ASP A 160 25.33 -23.25 29.93
N LYS A 161 25.04 -22.85 28.69
CA LYS A 161 25.24 -21.50 28.16
C LYS A 161 23.99 -20.63 28.15
N VAL A 162 22.81 -21.15 28.51
CA VAL A 162 21.56 -20.38 28.48
C VAL A 162 21.10 -20.10 29.89
N ARG A 163 20.86 -18.81 30.20
CA ARG A 163 20.32 -18.39 31.49
C ARG A 163 19.11 -17.51 31.31
N ILE A 164 18.08 -17.76 32.11
CA ILE A 164 16.84 -16.97 32.09
C ILE A 164 16.82 -16.05 33.31
N LEU A 165 16.59 -14.77 33.07
CA LEU A 165 16.48 -13.73 34.08
C LEU A 165 15.08 -13.11 34.02
N ARG A 166 14.36 -13.11 35.14
CA ARG A 166 12.98 -12.62 35.22
C ARG A 166 12.95 -11.23 35.86
N ALA A 167 12.33 -10.27 35.19
CA ALA A 167 12.03 -8.98 35.79
C ALA A 167 10.91 -9.13 36.84
N PRO A 168 10.96 -8.40 37.98
CA PRO A 168 9.95 -8.47 39.02
C PRO A 168 8.63 -7.76 38.64
N GLU A 169 8.68 -6.85 37.67
CA GLU A 169 7.57 -6.08 37.12
C GLU A 169 7.84 -5.81 35.62
N ARG A 170 6.84 -5.29 34.90
CA ARG A 170 7.04 -4.87 33.50
C ARG A 170 7.88 -3.59 33.44
N LEU A 171 9.12 -3.71 33.00
CA LEU A 171 10.09 -2.63 32.92
C LEU A 171 10.01 -1.86 31.60
N GLY A 172 9.62 -2.54 30.51
CA GLY A 172 9.74 -2.02 29.15
C GLY A 172 11.11 -2.32 28.53
N LEU A 173 11.22 -2.24 27.20
CA LEU A 173 12.38 -2.71 26.43
C LEU A 173 13.70 -2.11 26.94
N ILE A 174 13.75 -0.79 27.12
CA ILE A 174 14.96 -0.07 27.50
C ILE A 174 15.43 -0.49 28.89
N ARG A 175 14.55 -0.42 29.90
CA ARG A 175 14.88 -0.78 31.28
C ARG A 175 15.18 -2.27 31.43
N ALA A 176 14.51 -3.14 30.66
CA ALA A 176 14.83 -4.57 30.62
C ALA A 176 16.24 -4.84 30.05
N ARG A 177 16.67 -4.11 29.00
CA ARG A 177 18.05 -4.19 28.50
C ARG A 177 19.07 -3.74 29.55
N ILE A 178 18.79 -2.65 30.29
CA ILE A 178 19.65 -2.22 31.41
C ILE A 178 19.69 -3.31 32.49
N PHE A 179 18.54 -3.88 32.84
CA PHE A 179 18.43 -4.94 33.85
C PHE A 179 19.26 -6.18 33.47
N GLY A 180 19.18 -6.63 32.22
CA GLY A 180 20.05 -7.70 31.70
C GLY A 180 21.53 -7.34 31.74
N SER A 181 21.88 -6.14 31.28
CA SER A 181 23.27 -5.65 31.21
C SER A 181 23.95 -5.61 32.58
N LYS A 182 23.21 -5.23 33.63
CA LYS A 182 23.72 -5.18 35.01
C LYS A 182 23.90 -6.57 35.65
N ASN A 183 23.21 -7.59 35.12
CA ASN A 183 23.22 -8.96 35.64
C ASN A 183 24.21 -9.88 34.93
N THR A 184 25.11 -9.34 34.11
CA THR A 184 26.15 -10.10 33.43
C THR A 184 27.53 -9.46 33.64
N THR A 185 28.56 -10.30 33.64
CA THR A 185 29.97 -9.91 33.88
C THR A 185 30.85 -10.03 32.63
N SER A 186 30.31 -10.50 31.51
CA SER A 186 31.06 -10.65 30.27
C SER A 186 31.60 -9.30 29.77
N PRO A 187 32.81 -9.24 29.18
CA PRO A 187 33.41 -7.99 28.75
C PRO A 187 32.67 -7.32 27.60
N VAL A 188 31.92 -8.08 26.79
CA VAL A 188 31.09 -7.57 25.68
C VAL A 188 29.62 -7.95 25.89
N LEU A 189 28.73 -7.04 25.51
CA LEU A 189 27.29 -7.27 25.44
C LEU A 189 26.86 -7.25 23.98
N THR A 190 26.13 -8.27 23.54
CA THR A 190 25.51 -8.31 22.21
C THR A 190 24.01 -8.38 22.38
N PHE A 191 23.29 -7.36 21.89
CA PHE A 191 21.84 -7.30 21.97
C PHE A 191 21.21 -7.87 20.71
N LEU A 192 20.19 -8.70 20.91
CA LEU A 192 19.35 -9.22 19.84
C LEU A 192 17.88 -9.10 20.25
N ASP A 193 17.01 -8.83 19.28
CA ASP A 193 15.56 -8.94 19.49
C ASP A 193 15.16 -10.42 19.59
N ALA A 194 14.03 -10.70 20.24
CA ALA A 194 13.56 -12.07 20.50
C ALA A 194 13.01 -12.83 19.27
N HIS A 195 13.05 -12.20 18.10
CA HIS A 195 12.48 -12.72 16.85
C HIS A 195 13.45 -12.52 15.67
N VAL A 196 14.67 -13.01 15.84
CA VAL A 196 15.73 -12.97 14.84
C VAL A 196 16.39 -14.33 14.65
N GLU A 197 17.12 -14.49 13.56
CA GLU A 197 17.92 -15.68 13.31
C GLU A 197 19.31 -15.28 12.83
N CYS A 198 20.31 -15.71 13.59
CA CYS A 198 21.70 -15.41 13.32
C CYS A 198 22.26 -16.36 12.25
N THR A 199 22.97 -15.82 11.27
CA THR A 199 23.61 -16.62 10.22
C THR A 199 25.00 -17.08 10.64
N LYS A 200 25.58 -18.02 9.88
CA LYS A 200 26.91 -18.55 10.18
C LYS A 200 27.98 -17.44 10.19
N GLY A 201 28.72 -17.34 11.29
CA GLY A 201 29.84 -16.40 11.42
C GLY A 201 29.42 -14.93 11.59
N TRP A 202 28.19 -14.70 12.06
CA TRP A 202 27.66 -13.36 12.33
C TRP A 202 28.37 -12.66 13.50
N LEU A 203 28.85 -13.41 14.51
CA LEU A 203 29.27 -12.82 15.78
C LEU A 203 30.70 -12.29 15.73
N GLU A 204 31.62 -13.08 15.16
CA GLU A 204 33.05 -12.82 15.18
C GLU A 204 33.43 -11.48 14.54
N PRO A 205 32.86 -11.06 13.40
CA PRO A 205 33.14 -9.75 12.81
C PRO A 205 32.71 -8.58 13.70
N LEU A 206 31.65 -8.73 14.49
CA LEU A 206 31.24 -7.68 15.45
C LEU A 206 32.27 -7.58 16.58
N LEU A 207 32.67 -8.72 17.14
CA LEU A 207 33.66 -8.76 18.23
C LEU A 207 35.04 -8.28 17.78
N GLU A 208 35.42 -8.52 16.53
CA GLU A 208 36.65 -8.00 15.92
C GLU A 208 36.68 -6.46 15.94
N GLN A 209 35.57 -5.80 15.58
CA GLN A 209 35.51 -4.33 15.62
C GLN A 209 35.65 -3.75 17.04
N ILE A 210 35.18 -4.49 18.05
CA ILE A 210 35.35 -4.11 19.46
C ILE A 210 36.78 -4.38 19.94
N LEU A 211 37.41 -5.46 19.47
CA LEU A 211 38.81 -5.75 19.76
C LEU A 211 39.73 -4.65 19.21
N GLU A 212 39.45 -4.18 17.98
CA GLU A 212 40.20 -3.08 17.35
C GLU A 212 40.00 -1.75 18.10
N ASN A 213 38.77 -1.46 18.50
CA ASN A 213 38.45 -0.26 19.28
C ASN A 213 37.24 -0.51 20.17
N ASP A 214 37.48 -0.54 21.50
CA ASP A 214 36.49 -0.85 22.53
C ASP A 214 35.38 0.20 22.69
N GLN A 215 35.49 1.33 21.98
CA GLN A 215 34.48 2.41 21.90
C GLN A 215 33.64 2.33 20.61
N THR A 216 33.75 1.22 19.88
CA THR A 216 32.93 0.95 18.69
C THR A 216 31.64 0.23 19.06
N ILE A 217 30.52 0.68 18.49
CA ILE A 217 29.25 -0.06 18.45
C ILE A 217 29.12 -0.67 17.06
N PRO A 218 29.55 -1.92 16.86
CA PRO A 218 29.31 -2.62 15.61
C PRO A 218 27.87 -3.15 15.52
N VAL A 219 27.26 -2.98 14.35
CA VAL A 219 25.92 -3.49 14.03
C VAL A 219 26.01 -4.43 12.83
N PRO A 220 25.27 -5.55 12.84
CA PRO A 220 25.21 -6.45 11.69
C PRO A 220 24.43 -5.81 10.54
N LEU A 221 24.60 -6.36 9.33
CA LEU A 221 23.57 -6.24 8.31
C LEU A 221 22.30 -6.96 8.78
N ILE A 222 21.19 -6.27 8.61
CA ILE A 222 19.86 -6.76 8.96
C ILE A 222 19.23 -7.30 7.68
N ASP A 223 19.09 -8.62 7.62
CA ASP A 223 18.28 -9.32 6.62
C ASP A 223 16.83 -9.44 7.12
N ARG A 224 15.91 -9.83 6.24
CA ARG A 224 14.48 -9.91 6.60
C ARG A 224 13.96 -11.33 6.51
N ILE A 225 13.27 -11.77 7.55
CA ILE A 225 12.41 -12.96 7.52
C ILE A 225 10.99 -12.49 7.23
N ASN A 226 10.35 -13.08 6.23
CA ASN A 226 8.98 -12.78 5.87
C ASN A 226 8.02 -13.22 6.99
N ASP A 227 7.13 -12.33 7.40
CA ASP A 227 6.17 -12.50 8.48
C ASP A 227 5.02 -13.45 8.13
N THR A 228 4.88 -13.90 6.88
CA THR A 228 3.77 -14.76 6.44
C THR A 228 4.18 -16.22 6.19
N ASP A 229 5.37 -16.47 5.66
CA ASP A 229 5.83 -17.82 5.25
C ASP A 229 7.25 -18.15 5.75
N MET A 230 7.85 -17.28 6.56
CA MET A 230 9.17 -17.45 7.20
C MET A 230 10.35 -17.56 6.23
N HIS A 231 10.21 -17.17 4.96
CA HIS A 231 11.35 -17.17 4.03
C HIS A 231 12.35 -16.04 4.34
N LEU A 232 13.62 -16.31 4.05
CA LEU A 232 14.72 -15.35 4.23
C LEU A 232 14.87 -14.47 2.97
N ILE A 233 14.96 -13.17 3.18
CA ILE A 233 15.24 -12.13 2.18
C ILE A 233 16.55 -11.47 2.57
N THR A 234 17.56 -11.58 1.71
CA THR A 234 18.94 -11.15 2.00
C THR A 234 19.27 -9.79 1.39
N ASN A 235 20.40 -9.21 1.80
CA ASN A 235 20.97 -7.96 1.27
C ASN A 235 20.07 -6.72 1.43
N VAL A 236 19.12 -6.77 2.36
CA VAL A 236 18.12 -5.73 2.59
C VAL A 236 18.73 -4.42 3.12
N SER A 237 19.89 -4.48 3.76
CA SER A 237 20.55 -3.31 4.38
C SER A 237 22.01 -3.11 3.96
N SER A 238 22.46 -3.87 2.95
CA SER A 238 23.87 -3.92 2.51
C SER A 238 24.45 -2.55 2.11
N ASP A 239 23.65 -1.71 1.45
CA ASP A 239 24.06 -0.38 0.98
C ASP A 239 23.46 0.79 1.80
N LEU A 240 22.87 0.51 2.97
CA LEU A 240 22.28 1.54 3.83
C LEU A 240 23.15 1.91 5.01
N PHE A 241 22.99 3.15 5.44
CA PHE A 241 23.28 3.55 6.81
C PHE A 241 22.02 4.08 7.50
N GLY A 242 21.96 3.91 8.82
CA GLY A 242 20.92 4.50 9.63
C GLY A 242 21.26 5.93 10.03
N ALA A 243 20.27 6.81 10.06
CA ALA A 243 20.33 8.18 10.58
C ALA A 243 18.97 8.55 11.21
N PHE A 244 18.80 9.80 11.66
CA PHE A 244 17.50 10.32 12.09
C PHE A 244 17.29 11.73 11.53
N GLU A 245 16.05 12.14 11.37
CA GLU A 245 15.71 13.51 10.94
C GLU A 245 15.58 14.46 12.16
N TRP A 246 15.32 15.76 11.91
CA TRP A 246 15.20 16.76 13.00
C TRP A 246 14.07 16.45 14.00
N ASP A 247 13.17 15.54 13.65
CA ASP A 247 12.11 15.04 14.51
C ASP A 247 12.51 13.81 15.36
N LEU A 248 13.77 13.38 15.27
CA LEU A 248 14.35 12.19 15.91
C LEU A 248 13.82 10.83 15.42
N ASN A 249 13.06 10.80 14.32
CA ASN A 249 12.65 9.54 13.72
C ASN A 249 13.80 8.90 12.92
N PHE A 250 14.00 7.60 13.13
CA PHE A 250 15.02 6.84 12.44
C PHE A 250 14.60 6.47 11.01
N GLY A 251 15.55 6.56 10.09
CA GLY A 251 15.37 6.16 8.70
C GLY A 251 16.55 5.33 8.18
N TRP A 252 16.49 5.00 6.89
CA TRP A 252 17.59 4.36 6.18
C TRP A 252 17.95 5.20 4.96
N TRP A 253 19.23 5.51 4.81
CA TRP A 253 19.76 6.29 3.70
C TRP A 253 20.73 5.45 2.90
N HIS A 254 20.68 5.59 1.58
CA HIS A 254 21.60 4.90 0.69
C HIS A 254 22.95 5.60 0.74
N ARG A 255 24.01 4.82 0.97
CA ARG A 255 25.39 5.31 0.96
C ARG A 255 25.80 5.87 -0.39
N SER A 256 25.21 5.35 -1.47
CA SER A 256 25.48 5.78 -2.85
C SER A 256 25.14 7.27 -3.12
N LEU A 257 24.28 7.89 -2.30
CA LEU A 257 23.96 9.31 -2.38
C LEU A 257 25.06 10.21 -1.78
N PHE A 258 26.01 9.62 -1.05
CA PHE A 258 27.02 10.33 -0.27
C PHE A 258 28.41 9.75 -0.56
N PRO A 259 29.10 10.24 -1.61
CA PRO A 259 30.35 9.65 -2.09
C PRO A 259 31.42 9.46 -1.01
N HIS A 260 31.48 10.35 -0.02
CA HIS A 260 32.42 10.28 1.11
C HIS A 260 32.13 9.13 2.10
N ARG A 261 30.97 8.46 2.00
CA ARG A 261 30.62 7.24 2.76
C ARG A 261 30.91 5.95 2.00
N SER A 262 31.53 6.03 0.82
CA SER A 262 31.94 4.85 0.05
C SER A 262 33.09 4.13 0.74
N THR A 263 33.09 2.79 0.65
CA THR A 263 34.20 1.95 1.12
C THR A 263 35.02 1.43 -0.06
N HIS A 264 36.25 1.01 0.20
CA HIS A 264 37.11 0.41 -0.81
C HIS A 264 36.59 -0.96 -1.27
N ARG A 265 36.11 -1.77 -0.32
CA ARG A 265 35.48 -3.07 -0.60
C ARG A 265 34.05 -3.13 -0.04
N PRO A 266 33.15 -3.91 -0.66
CA PRO A 266 31.80 -4.14 -0.13
C PRO A 266 31.79 -4.78 1.27
N SER A 267 32.81 -5.57 1.60
CA SER A 267 32.96 -6.21 2.90
C SER A 267 33.49 -5.30 4.01
N ASP A 268 33.99 -4.11 3.67
CA ASP A 268 34.61 -3.22 4.64
C ASP A 268 33.55 -2.60 5.57
N PRO A 269 33.77 -2.58 6.90
CA PRO A 269 32.92 -1.84 7.82
C PRO A 269 32.86 -0.34 7.48
N PHE A 270 31.72 0.29 7.72
CA PHE A 270 31.52 1.71 7.45
C PHE A 270 30.79 2.42 8.59
N GLU A 271 31.06 3.71 8.74
CA GLU A 271 30.48 4.53 9.80
C GLU A 271 29.02 4.91 9.50
N ALA A 272 28.16 4.75 10.50
CA ALA A 272 26.77 5.16 10.48
C ALA A 272 26.49 6.23 11.57
N PRO A 273 25.76 7.31 11.25
CA PRO A 273 25.37 8.31 12.23
C PRO A 273 24.38 7.78 13.28
N ALA A 274 23.56 6.80 12.91
CA ALA A 274 22.64 6.12 13.83
C ALA A 274 22.49 4.63 13.54
N MET A 275 22.07 3.87 14.56
CA MET A 275 21.70 2.47 14.44
C MET A 275 20.19 2.25 14.63
N ALA A 276 19.65 1.14 14.11
CA ALA A 276 18.24 0.78 14.25
C ALA A 276 17.83 0.40 15.69
N GLY A 277 18.81 0.14 16.58
CA GLY A 277 18.60 -0.10 18.01
C GLY A 277 18.28 -1.55 18.40
N GLY A 278 17.85 -2.41 17.49
CA GLY A 278 17.51 -3.81 17.77
C GLY A 278 18.71 -4.74 17.96
N LEU A 279 19.75 -4.57 17.12
CA LEU A 279 20.80 -5.56 16.90
C LEU A 279 22.17 -4.87 16.89
N PHE A 280 23.00 -5.10 17.91
CA PHE A 280 24.34 -4.51 18.00
C PHE A 280 25.18 -5.18 19.09
N ALA A 281 26.51 -5.06 19.00
CA ALA A 281 27.40 -5.36 20.11
C ALA A 281 28.03 -4.10 20.68
N ILE A 282 28.42 -4.13 21.96
CA ILE A 282 29.07 -3.02 22.65
C ILE A 282 29.94 -3.56 23.79
N ALA A 283 31.13 -3.00 23.98
CA ALA A 283 31.93 -3.33 25.15
C ALA A 283 31.19 -2.91 26.43
N ARG A 284 31.07 -3.82 27.41
CA ARG A 284 30.27 -3.60 28.63
C ARG A 284 30.76 -2.38 29.41
N HIS A 285 32.07 -2.24 29.56
CA HIS A 285 32.66 -1.08 30.26
C HIS A 285 32.45 0.21 29.49
N PHE A 286 32.42 0.19 28.15
CA PHE A 286 32.07 1.36 27.35
C PHE A 286 30.60 1.72 27.51
N PHE A 287 29.68 0.74 27.46
CA PHE A 287 28.25 1.00 27.70
C PHE A 287 27.99 1.56 29.11
N GLN A 288 28.71 1.04 30.11
CA GLN A 288 28.70 1.57 31.48
C GLN A 288 29.30 2.97 31.57
N ARG A 289 30.38 3.25 30.83
CA ARG A 289 31.00 4.59 30.74
C ARG A 289 30.08 5.58 30.07
N LEU A 290 29.27 5.15 29.11
CA LEU A 290 28.14 5.90 28.57
C LEU A 290 27.02 6.04 29.63
N GLY A 291 27.06 5.38 30.78
CA GLY A 291 26.01 5.52 31.80
C GLY A 291 24.72 4.78 31.42
N TRP A 292 24.83 3.72 30.63
CA TRP A 292 23.72 2.90 30.11
C TRP A 292 22.74 3.72 29.24
N TYR A 293 21.56 3.17 28.97
CA TYR A 293 20.42 3.98 28.49
C TYR A 293 19.88 4.89 29.61
N ASP A 294 19.07 5.88 29.25
CA ASP A 294 18.23 6.58 30.21
C ASP A 294 17.21 5.62 30.85
N ASP A 295 17.35 5.39 32.17
CA ASP A 295 16.52 4.46 32.93
C ASP A 295 15.12 5.01 33.25
N GLN A 296 14.85 6.27 32.91
CA GLN A 296 13.52 6.86 32.96
C GLN A 296 12.80 6.88 31.61
N PHE A 297 13.39 6.30 30.54
CA PHE A 297 12.64 6.07 29.30
C PHE A 297 11.46 5.15 29.57
N ARG A 298 10.30 5.57 29.05
CA ARG A 298 9.05 4.83 29.20
C ARG A 298 8.96 3.80 28.08
N VAL A 299 8.68 2.55 28.43
CA VAL A 299 8.31 1.40 27.55
C VAL A 299 9.19 1.16 26.31
N TYR A 300 9.11 2.02 25.30
CA TYR A 300 9.77 1.89 24.00
C TYR A 300 9.97 3.26 23.30
N GLY A 301 11.00 3.35 22.45
CA GLY A 301 11.23 4.47 21.53
C GLY A 301 12.31 5.45 21.99
N MET A 302 13.01 6.03 21.00
CA MET A 302 14.14 6.96 21.13
C MET A 302 15.44 6.37 21.69
N GLU A 303 15.49 5.09 22.06
CA GLU A 303 16.70 4.43 22.56
C GLU A 303 17.80 4.37 21.50
N ASN A 304 17.39 4.18 20.25
CA ASN A 304 18.27 4.11 19.10
C ASN A 304 18.88 5.49 18.79
N ALA A 305 18.08 6.57 18.85
CA ALA A 305 18.55 7.94 18.71
C ALA A 305 19.47 8.34 19.88
N GLU A 306 19.06 8.10 21.12
CA GLU A 306 19.84 8.44 22.33
C GLU A 306 21.23 7.82 22.27
N LEU A 307 21.30 6.49 22.13
CA LEU A 307 22.59 5.79 22.18
C LEU A 307 23.47 6.13 20.99
N SER A 308 22.89 6.39 19.81
CA SER A 308 23.65 6.79 18.63
C SER A 308 24.33 8.15 18.82
N ILE A 309 23.56 9.16 19.21
CA ILE A 309 24.05 10.54 19.45
C ILE A 309 25.13 10.51 20.53
N LYS A 310 24.83 9.84 21.63
CA LYS A 310 25.70 9.69 22.79
C LYS A 310 27.00 8.96 22.47
N CYS A 311 26.96 7.88 21.69
CA CYS A 311 28.14 7.14 21.29
C CYS A 311 29.14 8.08 20.60
N TRP A 312 28.70 8.77 19.55
CA TRP A 312 29.52 9.69 18.77
C TRP A 312 30.02 10.89 19.57
N MET A 313 29.15 11.49 20.39
CA MET A 313 29.53 12.65 21.21
C MET A 313 30.51 12.28 22.32
N CYS A 314 30.46 11.06 22.85
CA CYS A 314 31.31 10.61 23.95
C CYS A 314 32.55 9.82 23.48
N GLY A 315 33.00 10.04 22.23
CA GLY A 315 34.27 9.51 21.71
C GLY A 315 34.20 8.15 21.02
N GLY A 316 33.01 7.55 20.93
CA GLY A 316 32.78 6.31 20.20
C GLY A 316 32.45 6.53 18.73
N ARG A 317 32.16 5.41 18.06
CA ARG A 317 31.69 5.35 16.68
C ARG A 317 30.72 4.19 16.50
N ILE A 318 29.82 4.30 15.53
CA ILE A 318 28.94 3.20 15.13
C ILE A 318 29.42 2.69 13.78
N LEU A 319 29.65 1.38 13.68
CA LEU A 319 30.04 0.73 12.43
C LEU A 319 28.98 -0.26 12.00
N THR A 320 28.48 -0.13 10.78
CA THR A 320 27.80 -1.24 10.11
C THR A 320 28.86 -2.20 9.58
N VAL A 321 28.69 -3.50 9.85
CA VAL A 321 29.68 -4.54 9.58
C VAL A 321 29.14 -5.51 8.53
N PRO A 322 29.48 -5.34 7.23
CA PRO A 322 28.97 -6.18 6.14
C PRO A 322 29.27 -7.68 6.29
N CYS A 323 30.31 -8.05 7.02
CA CYS A 323 30.65 -9.45 7.28
C CYS A 323 29.72 -10.14 8.29
N SER A 324 28.84 -9.41 8.96
CA SER A 324 27.92 -9.93 9.99
C SER A 324 26.47 -9.80 9.51
N HIS A 325 25.71 -10.89 9.58
CA HIS A 325 24.33 -10.95 9.07
C HIS A 325 23.38 -11.55 10.11
N VAL A 326 22.31 -10.83 10.42
CA VAL A 326 21.22 -11.27 11.30
C VAL A 326 19.89 -11.04 10.60
N ALA A 327 19.09 -12.09 10.48
CA ALA A 327 17.79 -12.03 9.83
C ALA A 327 16.68 -11.70 10.84
N HIS A 328 15.91 -10.65 10.60
CA HIS A 328 14.90 -10.12 11.54
C HIS A 328 13.47 -10.32 11.01
N ILE A 329 12.54 -10.77 11.86
CA ILE A 329 11.11 -10.81 11.51
C ILE A 329 10.51 -9.40 11.66
N ARG A 330 10.19 -8.76 10.53
CA ARG A 330 9.48 -7.48 10.55
C ARG A 330 8.00 -7.72 10.83
N LYS A 331 7.61 -7.59 12.10
CA LYS A 331 6.21 -7.70 12.54
C LYS A 331 5.32 -6.68 11.83
N SER A 332 4.16 -7.12 11.37
CA SER A 332 3.14 -6.30 10.68
C SER A 332 2.31 -5.43 11.64
N ALA A 333 2.37 -5.72 12.94
CA ALA A 333 1.77 -4.95 14.02
C ALA A 333 2.69 -4.96 15.26
N HIS A 334 2.56 -3.96 16.15
CA HIS A 334 3.32 -3.86 17.41
C HIS A 334 2.39 -3.93 18.63
N PRO A 335 1.76 -5.09 18.89
CA PRO A 335 0.65 -5.26 19.84
C PRO A 335 1.02 -5.12 21.33
N PHE A 336 2.29 -4.85 21.66
CA PHE A 336 2.76 -4.56 23.02
C PHE A 336 2.66 -3.06 23.38
N ILE A 337 2.21 -2.22 22.44
CA ILE A 337 1.93 -0.79 22.61
C ILE A 337 0.40 -0.63 22.68
N ASP A 338 -0.17 -0.66 23.88
CA ASP A 338 -1.62 -0.41 24.09
C ASP A 338 -1.97 1.08 23.88
N ASP A 339 -3.23 1.35 23.47
CA ASP A 339 -3.78 2.69 23.16
C ASP A 339 -3.62 3.75 24.27
N GLY A 340 -3.33 3.37 25.52
CA GLY A 340 -3.02 4.29 26.63
C GLY A 340 -1.61 4.91 26.59
N HIS A 341 -0.75 4.54 25.64
CA HIS A 341 0.68 4.88 25.61
C HIS A 341 1.06 5.97 24.59
N GLN A 342 0.09 6.69 24.01
CA GLN A 342 0.31 7.65 22.90
C GLN A 342 1.30 8.81 23.20
N ASN A 343 1.63 9.07 24.48
CA ASN A 343 2.61 10.10 24.88
C ASN A 343 4.02 9.56 25.22
N VAL A 344 4.29 8.26 25.09
CA VAL A 344 5.56 7.64 25.52
C VAL A 344 6.74 8.10 24.67
N THR A 345 6.65 7.99 23.35
CA THR A 345 7.73 8.40 22.43
C THR A 345 7.98 9.91 22.49
N PHE A 346 6.91 10.69 22.68
CA PHE A 346 6.96 12.13 22.90
C PHE A 346 7.73 12.53 24.17
N VAL A 347 7.52 11.81 25.29
CA VAL A 347 8.28 12.08 26.52
C VAL A 347 9.75 11.70 26.36
N ASN A 348 10.02 10.55 25.74
CA ASN A 348 11.40 10.11 25.51
C ASN A 348 12.16 11.08 24.57
N SER A 349 11.50 11.65 23.55
CA SER A 349 12.14 12.59 22.62
C SER A 349 12.55 13.89 23.29
N ILE A 350 11.71 14.41 24.21
CA ILE A 350 12.06 15.58 25.03
C ILE A 350 13.31 15.31 25.86
N ARG A 351 13.40 14.14 26.50
CA ARG A 351 14.57 13.75 27.30
C ARG A 351 15.84 13.67 26.46
N VAL A 352 15.77 13.07 25.27
CA VAL A 352 16.92 13.02 24.34
C VAL A 352 17.36 14.43 23.94
N ALA A 353 16.43 15.26 23.48
CA ALA A 353 16.73 16.60 23.02
C ALA A 353 17.34 17.46 24.13
N GLU A 354 16.76 17.45 25.34
CA GLU A 354 17.25 18.22 26.48
C GLU A 354 18.64 17.82 26.95
N VAL A 355 18.97 16.53 26.89
CA VAL A 355 20.25 16.03 27.40
C VAL A 355 21.34 16.10 26.33
N TRP A 356 21.02 15.83 25.06
CA TRP A 356 22.02 15.51 24.04
C TRP A 356 22.11 16.49 22.87
N MET A 357 21.15 17.38 22.66
CA MET A 357 21.09 18.19 21.43
C MET A 357 21.51 19.65 21.58
N ASP A 358 22.01 20.04 22.76
CA ASP A 358 22.54 21.39 23.03
C ASP A 358 21.60 22.51 22.57
N GLU A 359 22.08 23.45 21.75
CA GLU A 359 21.29 24.52 21.15
C GLU A 359 20.29 24.02 20.09
N TYR A 360 20.55 22.87 19.47
CA TYR A 360 19.71 22.27 18.42
C TYR A 360 18.46 21.58 18.97
N LYS A 361 18.36 21.36 20.28
CA LYS A 361 17.14 20.85 20.91
C LYS A 361 15.93 21.70 20.56
N GLN A 362 16.15 23.01 20.36
CA GLN A 362 15.09 23.91 19.93
C GLN A 362 14.53 23.50 18.58
N VAL A 363 15.37 23.12 17.61
CA VAL A 363 14.92 22.64 16.30
C VAL A 363 13.98 21.44 16.45
N VAL A 364 14.31 20.50 17.35
CA VAL A 364 13.45 19.35 17.65
C VAL A 364 12.13 19.77 18.27
N PHE A 365 12.14 20.74 19.17
CA PHE A 365 10.92 21.27 19.77
C PHE A 365 10.05 21.98 18.74
N ASP A 366 10.68 22.75 17.86
CA ASP A 366 10.05 23.50 16.79
C ASP A 366 9.34 22.55 15.81
N VAL A 367 10.05 21.55 15.27
CA VAL A 367 9.46 20.58 14.31
C VAL A 367 8.45 19.61 14.92
N ASN A 368 8.48 19.42 16.24
CA ASN A 368 7.49 18.61 16.95
C ASN A 368 6.38 19.44 17.62
N GLY A 369 6.41 20.78 17.46
CA GLY A 369 5.40 21.70 17.99
C GLY A 369 5.27 21.65 19.51
N ILE A 370 6.40 21.62 20.22
CA ILE A 370 6.50 21.52 21.68
C ILE A 370 6.55 22.95 22.27
N PRO A 371 5.44 23.51 22.78
CA PRO A 371 5.34 24.96 23.02
C PRO A 371 6.00 25.38 24.34
N VAL A 372 5.68 24.70 25.44
CA VAL A 372 6.37 24.79 26.74
C VAL A 372 6.04 23.52 27.52
N TYR A 373 7.04 22.79 28.01
CA TYR A 373 6.84 21.61 28.85
C TYR A 373 7.40 21.85 30.25
N ARG A 374 6.73 21.28 31.26
CA ARG A 374 7.18 21.33 32.65
C ARG A 374 8.04 20.11 32.94
N GLU A 375 9.02 20.24 33.83
CA GLU A 375 9.83 19.11 34.30
C GLU A 375 8.97 17.95 34.83
N SER A 376 7.79 18.25 35.39
CA SER A 376 6.80 17.25 35.82
C SER A 376 6.32 16.31 34.71
N LEU A 377 6.42 16.70 33.42
CA LEU A 377 5.98 15.88 32.28
C LEU A 377 6.96 14.73 32.00
N PHE A 378 8.25 15.07 31.96
CA PHE A 378 9.31 14.17 31.50
C PHE A 378 10.22 13.68 32.62
N GLY A 379 10.04 14.19 33.85
CA GLY A 379 10.84 13.84 35.02
C GLY A 379 12.19 14.56 35.03
N SER A 380 12.96 14.38 36.11
CA SER A 380 14.28 15.02 36.20
C SER A 380 15.28 14.39 35.23
N ILE A 381 16.13 15.24 34.65
CA ILE A 381 17.24 14.89 33.76
C ILE A 381 18.60 15.34 34.33
N THR A 382 18.61 15.85 35.57
CA THR A 382 19.83 16.40 36.21
C THR A 382 20.94 15.36 36.23
N ASP A 383 20.65 14.12 36.59
CA ASP A 383 21.64 13.05 36.63
C ASP A 383 22.24 12.76 35.25
N ARG A 384 21.43 12.83 34.18
CA ARG A 384 21.88 12.61 32.80
C ARG A 384 22.77 13.77 32.31
N LYS A 385 22.42 15.02 32.63
CA LYS A 385 23.23 16.20 32.31
C LYS A 385 24.56 16.21 33.08
N THR A 386 24.52 15.93 34.38
CA THR A 386 25.72 15.80 35.24
C THR A 386 26.64 14.70 34.71
N PHE A 387 26.07 13.55 34.35
CA PHE A 387 26.80 12.45 33.74
C PHE A 387 27.47 12.89 32.42
N ARG A 388 26.72 13.51 31.50
CA ARG A 388 27.26 13.96 30.21
C ARG A 388 28.45 14.91 30.38
N ALA A 389 28.34 15.85 31.33
CA ALA A 389 29.42 16.78 31.66
C ALA A 389 30.64 16.06 32.24
N ALA A 390 30.44 15.17 33.21
CA ALA A 390 31.51 14.40 33.84
C ALA A 390 32.24 13.46 32.87
N ALA A 391 31.52 12.93 31.87
CA ALA A 391 32.07 12.04 30.85
C ALA A 391 32.87 12.79 29.75
N GLY A 392 32.89 14.13 29.76
CA GLY A 392 33.64 14.92 28.78
C GLY A 392 33.11 14.81 27.34
N CYS A 393 31.82 14.49 27.17
CA CYS A 393 31.21 14.34 25.85
C CYS A 393 31.20 15.68 25.09
N LYS A 394 31.38 15.62 23.78
CA LYS A 394 31.38 16.75 22.85
C LYS A 394 29.96 17.32 22.66
N SER A 395 29.89 18.41 21.90
CA SER A 395 28.63 19.05 21.54
C SER A 395 27.88 18.28 20.45
N PHE A 396 26.59 18.57 20.30
CA PHE A 396 25.79 18.05 19.21
C PHE A 396 26.25 18.61 17.86
N GLN A 397 26.79 19.84 17.84
CA GLN A 397 27.46 20.37 16.65
C GLN A 397 28.61 19.46 16.18
N TYR A 398 29.41 18.93 17.11
CA TYR A 398 30.44 17.95 16.78
C TYR A 398 29.83 16.67 16.18
N TYR A 399 28.71 16.18 16.72
CA TYR A 399 27.98 15.05 16.13
C TYR A 399 27.58 15.33 14.67
N LEU A 400 26.99 16.49 14.38
CA LEU A 400 26.63 16.88 13.01
C LEU A 400 27.86 16.95 12.10
N GLN A 401 28.94 17.59 12.53
CA GLN A 401 30.13 17.76 11.69
C GLN A 401 30.87 16.44 11.43
N ARG A 402 30.94 15.56 12.43
CA ARG A 402 31.75 14.35 12.38
C ARG A 402 30.98 13.11 11.95
N ALA A 403 29.79 12.92 12.50
CA ALA A 403 29.01 11.70 12.33
C ALA A 403 27.94 11.87 11.25
N TYR A 404 27.27 13.02 11.19
CA TYR A 404 26.13 13.26 10.30
C TYR A 404 26.15 14.60 9.55
N PRO A 405 27.17 14.87 8.71
CA PRO A 405 27.28 16.14 7.98
C PRO A 405 26.20 16.34 6.91
N GLU A 406 25.47 15.29 6.56
CA GLU A 406 24.37 15.29 5.60
C GLU A 406 23.08 15.84 6.20
N MET A 407 23.01 15.96 7.52
CA MET A 407 21.84 16.52 8.19
C MET A 407 21.55 17.92 7.64
N PRO A 408 20.37 18.16 7.05
CA PRO A 408 20.06 19.45 6.47
C PRO A 408 20.21 20.58 7.49
N SER A 409 20.81 21.70 7.08
CA SER A 409 20.93 22.86 7.96
C SER A 409 19.54 23.31 8.41
N PRO A 410 19.30 23.47 9.71
CA PRO A 410 17.97 23.82 10.22
C PRO A 410 17.63 25.29 9.98
N ASN A 411 18.57 26.08 9.45
CA ASN A 411 18.43 27.52 9.28
C ASN A 411 17.54 27.84 8.08
N VAL A 412 16.43 28.51 8.38
CA VAL A 412 15.54 29.10 7.39
C VAL A 412 15.62 30.62 7.52
N GLU A 413 15.76 31.33 6.40
CA GLU A 413 15.73 32.80 6.43
C GLU A 413 14.37 33.29 6.94
N GLY A 414 14.40 34.26 7.86
CA GLY A 414 13.19 34.76 8.52
C GLY A 414 12.63 33.84 9.60
N GLN A 415 13.38 32.83 10.07
CA GLN A 415 12.89 31.97 11.14
C GLN A 415 12.58 32.76 12.42
N PHE A 416 11.39 32.54 12.99
CA PHE A 416 10.95 33.22 14.21
C PHE A 416 10.25 32.26 15.18
N ARG A 417 10.21 32.67 16.46
CA ARG A 417 9.50 31.97 17.53
C ARG A 417 8.96 32.95 18.56
N GLY A 418 7.83 32.61 19.16
CA GLY A 418 7.21 33.41 20.21
C GLY A 418 5.88 34.02 19.78
N GLU A 419 5.56 35.15 20.40
CA GLU A 419 4.36 35.92 20.11
C GLU A 419 4.50 36.57 18.72
N VAL A 420 3.45 36.46 17.91
CA VAL A 420 3.37 37.12 16.60
C VAL A 420 2.41 38.30 16.73
N HIS A 421 2.91 39.50 16.45
CA HIS A 421 2.15 40.75 16.53
C HIS A 421 1.92 41.32 15.14
N ASN A 422 0.81 42.02 14.94
CA ASN A 422 0.60 42.82 13.75
C ASN A 422 1.00 44.28 14.02
N ALA A 423 1.81 44.87 13.13
CA ALA A 423 2.34 46.22 13.32
C ALA A 423 1.26 47.31 13.42
N ALA A 424 0.11 47.13 12.74
CA ALA A 424 -0.97 48.11 12.75
C ALA A 424 -1.80 48.09 14.05
N GLN A 425 -1.83 46.98 14.78
CA GLN A 425 -2.57 46.83 16.04
C GLN A 425 -1.72 47.05 17.30
N GLY A 426 -0.40 47.23 17.13
CA GLY A 426 0.55 47.39 18.23
C GLY A 426 0.82 46.10 19.01
N ASN A 427 1.62 46.20 20.06
CA ASN A 427 2.20 45.03 20.76
C ASN A 427 1.27 44.41 21.82
N GLY A 428 0.06 44.95 22.02
CA GLY A 428 -0.91 44.44 23.00
C GLY A 428 -1.70 43.22 22.52
N MET A 429 -1.68 42.95 21.22
CA MET A 429 -2.43 41.88 20.57
C MET A 429 -1.47 40.85 19.95
N CYS A 430 -1.83 39.58 20.07
CA CYS A 430 -1.03 38.42 19.69
C CYS A 430 -1.85 37.46 18.83
N LEU A 431 -1.21 36.90 17.81
CA LEU A 431 -1.76 35.82 17.00
C LEU A 431 -2.03 34.61 17.89
N THR A 432 -3.25 34.08 17.86
CA THR A 432 -3.67 32.97 18.72
C THR A 432 -4.42 31.89 17.96
N VAL A 433 -4.28 30.65 18.42
CA VAL A 433 -5.22 29.56 18.11
C VAL A 433 -6.31 29.53 19.17
N GLY A 434 -7.58 29.37 18.78
CA GLY A 434 -8.71 29.29 19.70
C GLY A 434 -8.63 28.06 20.62
N ALA A 435 -8.85 28.24 21.93
CA ALA A 435 -8.68 27.19 22.94
C ALA A 435 -9.77 26.08 22.94
N SER A 436 -10.82 26.20 22.13
CA SER A 436 -11.81 25.13 21.90
C SER A 436 -12.61 25.35 20.61
N ALA A 437 -12.76 24.28 19.82
CA ALA A 437 -13.65 24.09 18.66
C ALA A 437 -13.67 25.14 17.51
N SER A 438 -12.82 26.17 17.52
CA SER A 438 -12.67 27.10 16.39
C SER A 438 -11.29 26.96 15.74
N PRO A 439 -11.19 26.49 14.48
CA PRO A 439 -9.93 26.34 13.75
C PRO A 439 -9.39 27.68 13.21
N ARG A 440 -9.90 28.82 13.70
CA ARG A 440 -9.63 30.14 13.12
C ARG A 440 -8.49 30.86 13.84
N LEU A 441 -7.55 31.32 13.03
CA LEU A 441 -6.48 32.22 13.40
C LEU A 441 -7.08 33.61 13.68
N HIS A 442 -6.77 34.20 14.82
CA HIS A 442 -7.22 35.55 15.19
C HIS A 442 -6.20 36.25 16.09
N MET A 443 -6.33 37.56 16.23
CA MET A 443 -5.57 38.39 17.15
C MET A 443 -6.31 38.47 18.49
N ALA A 444 -5.62 38.28 19.61
CA ALA A 444 -6.20 38.39 20.95
C ALA A 444 -5.23 39.09 21.91
N PRO A 445 -5.68 39.64 23.04
CA PRO A 445 -4.77 40.19 24.04
C PRO A 445 -3.68 39.19 24.41
N CYS A 446 -2.43 39.65 24.41
CA CYS A 446 -1.28 38.81 24.69
C CYS A 446 -1.33 38.27 26.13
N ASP A 447 -1.34 36.95 26.27
CA ASP A 447 -1.22 36.22 27.54
C ASP A 447 -0.02 35.29 27.49
N LYS A 448 1.03 35.66 28.22
CA LYS A 448 2.26 34.86 28.34
C LYS A 448 2.05 33.46 28.93
N ARG A 449 0.90 33.19 29.56
CA ARG A 449 0.54 31.86 30.08
C ARG A 449 -0.17 31.00 29.02
N ASN A 450 -0.63 31.59 27.93
CA ASN A 450 -1.37 30.92 26.88
C ASN A 450 -0.44 30.30 25.82
N GLN A 451 -0.33 28.98 25.83
CA GLN A 451 0.53 28.25 24.89
C GLN A 451 0.03 28.32 23.44
N THR A 452 -1.24 28.68 23.20
CA THR A 452 -1.80 28.79 21.84
C THR A 452 -1.41 30.10 21.14
N GLN A 453 -0.74 31.01 21.84
CA GLN A 453 -0.16 32.25 21.30
C GLN A 453 1.33 32.13 20.99
N TYR A 454 1.93 30.97 21.28
CA TYR A 454 3.32 30.69 20.95
C TYR A 454 3.40 30.04 19.58
N TRP A 455 4.04 30.74 18.63
CA TRP A 455 4.22 30.29 17.26
C TRP A 455 5.67 29.97 16.97
N THR A 456 5.88 29.13 15.98
CA THR A 456 7.21 28.77 15.50
C THR A 456 7.18 28.66 14.00
N HIS A 457 8.06 29.38 13.32
CA HIS A 457 8.38 29.08 11.93
C HIS A 457 9.50 28.04 11.93
N ASN A 458 9.23 26.82 11.49
CA ASN A 458 10.13 25.69 11.66
C ASN A 458 10.98 25.41 10.41
N PHE A 459 11.90 24.45 10.53
CA PHE A 459 12.80 24.02 9.45
C PHE A 459 12.08 23.59 8.16
N TYR A 460 10.87 23.03 8.26
CA TYR A 460 10.06 22.63 7.11
C TYR A 460 9.37 23.81 6.41
N ARG A 461 9.66 25.05 6.85
CA ARG A 461 9.02 26.32 6.45
C ARG A 461 7.55 26.38 6.86
N GLU A 462 7.17 25.65 7.90
CA GLU A 462 5.80 25.66 8.44
C GLU A 462 5.71 26.64 9.59
N ILE A 463 4.57 27.32 9.73
CA ILE A 463 4.27 28.14 10.91
C ILE A 463 3.39 27.29 11.81
N ASN A 464 3.91 26.80 12.94
CA ASN A 464 3.21 25.88 13.81
C ASN A 464 3.02 26.37 15.25
N SER A 465 1.91 25.97 15.86
CA SER A 465 1.59 26.13 17.27
C SER A 465 0.82 24.90 17.74
N TYR A 466 1.25 24.26 18.83
CA TYR A 466 0.57 23.11 19.45
C TYR A 466 0.24 21.95 18.47
N LYS A 467 1.23 21.51 17.68
CA LYS A 467 1.11 20.47 16.61
C LYS A 467 0.17 20.83 15.44
N ARG A 468 -0.31 22.07 15.35
CA ARG A 468 -1.06 22.59 14.20
C ARG A 468 -0.21 23.56 13.39
N CYS A 469 -0.34 23.55 12.09
CA CYS A 469 0.39 24.38 11.13
C CYS A 469 -0.57 25.31 10.39
N VAL A 470 -0.17 26.57 10.19
CA VAL A 470 -0.90 27.52 9.35
C VAL A 470 -0.86 27.02 7.90
N ASP A 471 -2.03 26.91 7.29
CA ASP A 471 -2.22 26.44 5.92
C ASP A 471 -2.98 27.52 5.13
N VAL A 472 -2.45 27.85 3.95
CA VAL A 472 -2.95 28.94 3.09
C VAL A 472 -4.18 28.54 2.28
N GLY A 473 -4.59 27.27 2.35
CA GLY A 473 -5.68 26.67 1.56
C GLY A 473 -5.45 26.78 0.05
N THR A 474 -6.48 26.44 -0.74
CA THR A 474 -6.49 26.59 -2.21
C THR A 474 -7.14 27.89 -2.69
N SER A 475 -8.05 28.50 -1.91
CA SER A 475 -8.77 29.73 -2.29
C SER A 475 -9.31 30.45 -1.05
N GLY A 476 -9.33 31.79 -1.07
CA GLY A 476 -9.88 32.61 0.01
C GLY A 476 -8.85 33.56 0.64
N THR A 477 -9.37 34.52 1.40
CA THR A 477 -8.61 35.56 2.10
C THR A 477 -8.45 35.26 3.59
N VAL A 478 -8.67 34.02 4.06
CA VAL A 478 -8.56 33.66 5.48
C VAL A 478 -7.68 32.39 5.60
N PRO A 479 -6.60 32.40 6.40
CA PRO A 479 -5.77 31.23 6.62
C PRO A 479 -6.44 30.22 7.56
N THR A 480 -6.04 28.95 7.47
CA THR A 480 -6.58 27.83 8.28
C THR A 480 -5.48 27.13 9.06
N LEU A 481 -5.85 26.22 9.98
CA LEU A 481 -4.91 25.41 10.75
C LEU A 481 -5.11 23.91 10.45
N ALA A 482 -4.06 23.22 10.01
CA ALA A 482 -4.02 21.78 9.77
C ALA A 482 -3.06 21.06 10.70
N VAL A 483 -3.00 19.73 10.65
CA VAL A 483 -1.83 19.02 11.21
C VAL A 483 -0.59 19.24 10.35
N CYS A 484 0.53 19.48 11.03
CA CYS A 484 1.83 19.66 10.41
C CYS A 484 2.26 18.38 9.69
N HIS A 485 2.39 18.46 8.37
CA HIS A 485 2.63 17.27 7.55
C HIS A 485 4.06 17.16 7.02
N ARG A 486 4.91 18.19 7.15
CA ARG A 486 6.35 18.20 6.82
C ARG A 486 6.69 18.04 5.34
N MET A 487 5.66 17.88 4.49
CA MET A 487 5.76 17.72 3.04
C MET A 487 5.95 19.02 2.24
N ARG A 488 6.08 20.20 2.89
CA ARG A 488 6.02 21.53 2.24
C ARG A 488 4.69 21.72 1.47
N GLY A 489 4.57 22.75 0.62
CA GLY A 489 3.32 23.04 -0.11
C GLY A 489 2.49 24.12 0.57
N ALA A 490 1.19 23.90 0.79
CA ALA A 490 0.28 24.92 1.33
C ALA A 490 0.63 25.38 2.76
N GLN A 491 1.39 24.58 3.50
CA GLN A 491 1.96 24.95 4.80
C GLN A 491 3.34 25.62 4.68
N SER A 492 3.78 26.03 3.48
CA SER A 492 5.10 26.63 3.27
C SER A 492 5.04 28.15 3.27
N TRP A 493 5.80 28.74 4.20
CA TRP A 493 5.84 30.18 4.48
C TRP A 493 7.25 30.71 4.50
N SER A 494 7.37 32.01 4.22
CA SER A 494 8.57 32.81 4.42
C SER A 494 8.22 34.05 5.25
N TYR A 495 9.17 34.54 6.03
CA TYR A 495 9.05 35.82 6.71
C TYR A 495 10.17 36.73 6.23
N ASP A 496 9.81 37.89 5.71
CA ASP A 496 10.77 38.91 5.32
C ASP A 496 10.99 39.84 6.51
N THR A 497 12.24 39.95 6.96
CA THR A 497 12.62 40.73 8.14
C THR A 497 12.71 42.23 7.88
N VAL A 498 12.73 42.65 6.61
CA VAL A 498 12.76 44.07 6.19
C VAL A 498 11.35 44.61 6.08
N SER A 499 10.51 43.94 5.28
CA SER A 499 9.11 44.35 5.09
C SER A 499 8.19 43.90 6.24
N LEU A 500 8.69 43.03 7.13
CA LEU A 500 7.95 42.40 8.23
C LEU A 500 6.74 41.60 7.75
N GLN A 501 6.80 41.07 6.53
CA GLN A 501 5.69 40.34 5.90
C GLN A 501 5.88 38.82 5.99
N ILE A 502 4.86 38.12 6.48
CA ILE A 502 4.77 36.65 6.43
C ILE A 502 4.07 36.25 5.14
N LYS A 503 4.84 35.79 4.15
CA LYS A 503 4.40 35.43 2.81
C LYS A 503 4.23 33.92 2.66
N SER A 504 3.11 33.50 2.08
CA SER A 504 2.94 32.15 1.55
C SER A 504 3.86 31.92 0.36
N LEU A 505 4.67 30.87 0.39
CA LEU A 505 5.55 30.53 -0.74
C LEU A 505 4.80 29.88 -1.90
N VAL A 506 3.58 29.38 -1.66
CA VAL A 506 2.77 28.72 -2.70
C VAL A 506 1.75 29.66 -3.33
N ARG A 507 1.12 30.54 -2.53
CA ARG A 507 0.09 31.47 -3.02
C ARG A 507 0.58 32.89 -3.23
N GLU A 508 1.80 33.20 -2.82
CA GLU A 508 2.40 34.54 -2.91
C GLU A 508 1.59 35.68 -2.24
N VAL A 509 0.80 35.34 -1.22
CA VAL A 509 0.00 36.28 -0.41
C VAL A 509 0.54 36.34 1.01
N CYS A 510 0.28 37.44 1.70
CA CYS A 510 0.78 37.74 3.03
C CYS A 510 -0.31 37.65 4.10
N LEU A 511 0.07 37.28 5.33
CA LEU A 511 -0.82 37.38 6.49
C LEU A 511 -1.09 38.85 6.83
N ALA A 512 -2.37 39.22 6.95
CA ALA A 512 -2.82 40.58 7.20
C ALA A 512 -3.92 40.61 8.29
N VAL A 513 -4.25 41.81 8.77
CA VAL A 513 -5.33 42.04 9.75
C VAL A 513 -6.05 43.34 9.37
N ASP A 514 -7.38 43.32 9.31
CA ASP A 514 -8.16 44.51 8.94
C ASP A 514 -8.21 45.53 10.10
N ALA A 515 -7.44 46.61 9.96
CA ALA A 515 -7.34 47.67 10.95
C ALA A 515 -8.57 48.62 10.98
N THR A 516 -9.43 48.60 9.96
CA THR A 516 -10.54 49.57 9.83
C THR A 516 -11.83 49.13 10.54
N ALA A 517 -11.94 47.84 10.86
CA ALA A 517 -13.17 47.24 11.38
C ALA A 517 -13.15 46.87 12.87
N ASN A 518 -12.12 47.24 13.65
CA ASN A 518 -11.94 46.75 15.03
C ASN A 518 -11.96 45.20 15.10
N SER A 519 -11.48 44.54 14.03
CA SER A 519 -11.61 43.10 13.84
C SER A 519 -10.35 42.37 14.31
N ASP A 520 -10.57 41.32 15.09
CA ASP A 520 -9.52 40.38 15.52
C ASP A 520 -9.19 39.35 14.41
N ILE A 521 -9.74 39.48 13.21
CA ILE A 521 -9.69 38.44 12.18
C ILE A 521 -8.41 38.56 11.36
N VAL A 522 -7.69 37.44 11.23
CA VAL A 522 -6.50 37.36 10.38
C VAL A 522 -6.89 36.95 8.97
N THR A 523 -6.35 37.65 7.97
CA THR A 523 -6.64 37.49 6.54
C THR A 523 -5.38 37.20 5.72
N LEU A 524 -5.57 36.88 4.44
CA LEU A 524 -4.55 36.76 3.40
C LEU A 524 -4.78 37.85 2.36
N GLU A 525 -3.78 38.71 2.18
CA GLU A 525 -3.83 39.86 1.29
C GLU A 525 -2.60 39.88 0.36
N PRO A 526 -2.66 40.57 -0.79
CA PRO A 526 -1.47 40.80 -1.60
C PRO A 526 -0.36 41.39 -0.73
N CYS A 527 0.85 40.85 -0.84
CA CYS A 527 2.00 41.42 -0.17
C CYS A 527 2.28 42.81 -0.77
N ASP A 528 2.48 43.82 0.07
CA ASP A 528 2.87 45.15 -0.40
C ASP A 528 4.15 45.06 -1.22
N GLY A 529 4.06 45.51 -2.47
CA GLY A 529 5.22 45.59 -3.35
C GLY A 529 6.14 46.68 -2.86
N HIS A 530 7.31 46.31 -2.35
CA HIS A 530 8.45 47.20 -2.47
C HIS A 530 8.87 47.22 -3.94
N GLU A 531 8.25 48.12 -4.71
CA GLU A 531 8.97 48.75 -5.81
C GLU A 531 10.19 49.43 -5.18
N THR A 532 11.37 48.84 -5.36
CA THR A 532 12.60 49.60 -5.19
C THR A 532 12.60 50.70 -6.25
N PRO A 533 12.64 51.99 -5.88
CA PRO A 533 12.65 53.07 -6.85
C PRO A 533 14.06 53.17 -7.44
N TYR A 534 14.31 52.48 -8.55
CA TYR A 534 15.38 52.83 -9.46
C TYR A 534 15.00 52.49 -10.91
N ASP A 535 15.15 53.50 -11.76
CA ASP A 535 15.10 53.50 -13.23
C ASP A 535 13.74 53.57 -13.95
N GLN A 536 13.12 54.76 -13.85
CA GLN A 536 12.60 55.40 -15.06
C GLN A 536 13.77 56.05 -15.82
N ASN A 537 14.16 55.47 -16.96
CA ASN A 537 14.64 56.14 -18.19
C ASN A 537 15.48 55.16 -19.03
N HIS A 538 14.90 54.61 -20.10
CA HIS A 538 15.36 54.88 -21.47
C HIS A 538 14.63 54.02 -22.49
N SER A 539 14.12 54.72 -23.51
CA SER A 539 13.67 54.21 -24.78
C SER A 539 14.84 53.65 -25.62
N THR A 540 14.54 52.56 -26.34
CA THR A 540 15.04 52.19 -27.67
C THR A 540 16.53 52.35 -27.99
N THR A 541 17.22 51.23 -28.25
CA THR A 541 17.98 51.01 -29.50
C THR A 541 18.49 49.55 -29.60
N SER A 542 18.45 48.99 -30.81
CA SER A 542 19.02 47.70 -31.16
C SER A 542 20.55 47.75 -31.22
N GLY A 543 21.24 46.69 -30.78
CA GLY A 543 22.67 46.53 -31.04
C GLY A 543 23.30 45.35 -30.31
N THR A 544 23.50 44.26 -31.05
CA THR A 544 24.31 43.08 -30.70
C THR A 544 25.72 43.43 -30.22
N LEU A 545 26.15 42.88 -29.07
CA LEU A 545 27.55 42.61 -28.74
C LEU A 545 27.66 41.44 -27.72
N SER A 546 28.66 40.60 -27.96
CA SER A 546 28.92 39.28 -27.40
C SER A 546 29.25 39.25 -25.90
N MET A 547 28.63 38.31 -25.16
CA MET A 547 28.99 37.93 -23.78
C MET A 547 30.03 36.78 -23.78
N PRO A 548 31.14 36.89 -23.01
CA PRO A 548 32.01 35.76 -22.73
C PRO A 548 31.49 34.90 -21.56
N SER A 549 31.55 33.59 -21.77
CA SER A 549 31.58 32.48 -20.79
C SER A 549 30.46 32.38 -19.74
N ARG A 550 29.47 31.53 -20.07
CA ARG A 550 28.55 30.87 -19.15
C ARG A 550 29.31 30.19 -18.00
N VAL A 551 29.02 30.59 -16.77
CA VAL A 551 28.99 29.65 -15.64
C VAL A 551 27.58 29.06 -15.61
N SER A 552 27.47 27.78 -15.97
CA SER A 552 26.19 27.06 -15.97
C SER A 552 25.86 26.57 -14.56
N PHE A 553 24.83 27.13 -13.93
CA PHE A 553 24.06 26.41 -12.93
C PHE A 553 23.04 25.54 -13.68
N GLN A 554 23.24 24.21 -13.69
CA GLN A 554 22.21 23.28 -14.12
C GLN A 554 21.11 23.26 -13.04
N THR A 555 19.98 23.89 -13.33
CA THR A 555 18.72 23.68 -12.61
C THR A 555 18.26 22.24 -12.84
N SER A 556 18.40 21.34 -11.85
CA SER A 556 17.86 19.98 -11.95
C SER A 556 16.34 20.01 -11.90
N THR A 557 15.67 19.53 -12.94
CA THR A 557 14.21 19.32 -12.99
C THR A 557 13.76 18.37 -11.87
N PRO A 558 12.73 18.70 -11.07
CA PRO A 558 12.24 17.81 -10.01
C PRO A 558 11.79 16.44 -10.55
N PRO A 559 11.92 15.35 -9.77
CA PRO A 559 11.50 14.03 -10.20
C PRO A 559 10.02 13.97 -10.60
N GLY A 560 9.75 13.42 -11.78
CA GLY A 560 8.38 13.24 -12.30
C GLY A 560 7.67 14.50 -12.76
N ASP A 561 8.34 15.66 -12.73
CA ASP A 561 7.80 16.93 -13.20
C ASP A 561 7.50 16.88 -14.71
N MET A 562 6.44 17.58 -15.13
CA MET A 562 5.90 17.52 -16.49
C MET A 562 5.57 16.09 -16.96
N GLY A 563 5.25 15.18 -16.04
CA GLY A 563 4.96 13.78 -16.35
C GLY A 563 6.16 12.98 -16.88
N LEU A 564 7.38 13.48 -16.69
CA LEU A 564 8.60 12.76 -17.07
C LEU A 564 8.79 11.49 -16.21
N PRO A 565 9.52 10.47 -16.70
CA PRO A 565 9.86 9.31 -15.90
C PRO A 565 10.76 9.70 -14.73
N VAL A 566 10.44 9.18 -13.54
CA VAL A 566 11.31 9.29 -12.37
C VAL A 566 12.59 8.52 -12.64
N GLN A 567 13.72 9.22 -12.56
CA GLN A 567 15.02 8.58 -12.65
C GLN A 567 15.43 8.12 -11.25
N TYR A 568 15.71 6.83 -11.13
CA TYR A 568 16.22 6.21 -9.92
C TYR A 568 17.22 5.13 -10.30
N ASN A 569 18.11 4.77 -9.37
CA ASN A 569 19.10 3.74 -9.64
C ASN A 569 18.43 2.35 -9.73
N LYS A 570 18.22 1.87 -10.95
CA LYS A 570 17.62 0.55 -11.23
C LYS A 570 18.51 -0.64 -10.88
N THR A 571 19.78 -0.40 -10.58
CA THR A 571 20.74 -1.42 -10.15
C THR A 571 20.90 -1.51 -8.64
N ASP A 572 20.38 -0.52 -7.91
CA ASP A 572 20.41 -0.49 -6.45
C ASP A 572 19.50 -1.62 -5.91
N PRO A 573 20.07 -2.65 -5.25
CA PRO A 573 19.31 -3.84 -4.84
C PRO A 573 18.14 -3.52 -3.92
N MET A 574 18.24 -2.43 -3.17
CA MET A 574 17.27 -2.03 -2.17
C MET A 574 16.10 -1.25 -2.74
N ILE A 575 16.39 -0.31 -3.66
CA ILE A 575 15.33 0.31 -4.47
C ILE A 575 14.60 -0.80 -5.22
N VAL A 576 15.33 -1.74 -5.85
CA VAL A 576 14.72 -2.88 -6.55
C VAL A 576 13.86 -3.75 -5.60
N ALA A 577 14.31 -4.02 -4.37
CA ALA A 577 13.53 -4.80 -3.40
C ALA A 577 12.27 -4.08 -2.92
N GLN A 578 12.35 -2.76 -2.67
CA GLN A 578 11.19 -1.94 -2.30
C GLN A 578 10.18 -1.86 -3.45
N ILE A 579 10.66 -1.69 -4.70
CA ILE A 579 9.83 -1.72 -5.90
C ILE A 579 9.14 -3.07 -6.03
N LYS A 580 9.88 -4.18 -5.97
CA LYS A 580 9.28 -5.54 -6.05
C LYS A 580 8.19 -5.75 -5.00
N ARG A 581 8.43 -5.29 -3.75
CA ARG A 581 7.44 -5.39 -2.67
C ARG A 581 6.19 -4.56 -2.96
N SER A 582 6.35 -3.29 -3.31
CA SER A 582 5.23 -2.37 -3.58
C SER A 582 4.44 -2.80 -4.83
N MET A 583 5.11 -3.31 -5.86
CA MET A 583 4.46 -3.91 -7.03
C MET A 583 3.55 -5.09 -6.65
N VAL A 584 3.95 -5.93 -5.70
CA VAL A 584 3.11 -7.05 -5.22
C VAL A 584 1.98 -6.58 -4.30
N GLN A 585 2.26 -5.65 -3.38
CA GLN A 585 1.32 -5.24 -2.33
C GLN A 585 0.31 -4.18 -2.79
N GLN A 586 0.73 -3.27 -3.67
CA GLN A 586 -0.03 -2.10 -4.12
C GLN A 586 -0.31 -2.09 -5.62
N GLY A 587 0.39 -2.92 -6.40
CA GLY A 587 0.29 -2.93 -7.86
C GLY A 587 1.02 -1.79 -8.56
N LEU A 588 1.84 -1.01 -7.85
CA LEU A 588 2.63 0.11 -8.38
C LEU A 588 3.94 0.30 -7.62
N ASN A 589 4.87 1.06 -8.20
CA ASN A 589 6.12 1.49 -7.61
C ASN A 589 5.89 2.68 -6.67
N GLU A 590 5.70 2.37 -5.39
CA GLU A 590 5.50 3.37 -4.34
C GLU A 590 6.72 4.29 -4.17
N TYR A 591 7.93 3.74 -4.30
CA TYR A 591 9.17 4.52 -4.21
C TYR A 591 9.24 5.62 -5.28
N ALA A 592 8.94 5.30 -6.53
CA ALA A 592 8.91 6.29 -7.60
C ALA A 592 7.81 7.34 -7.34
N SER A 593 6.64 6.93 -6.85
CA SER A 593 5.58 7.88 -6.50
C SER A 593 5.99 8.81 -5.36
N ASP A 594 6.64 8.33 -4.31
CA ASP A 594 6.98 9.15 -3.15
C ASP A 594 8.02 10.25 -3.45
N LEU A 595 8.87 10.04 -4.47
CA LEU A 595 9.80 11.06 -4.97
C LEU A 595 9.10 12.20 -5.74
N VAL A 596 7.87 11.96 -6.18
CA VAL A 596 7.14 12.89 -7.04
C VAL A 596 6.27 13.81 -6.20
N SER A 597 6.38 15.11 -6.43
CA SER A 597 5.55 16.11 -5.75
C SER A 597 4.06 15.76 -5.83
N VAL A 598 3.34 15.90 -4.71
CA VAL A 598 1.88 15.75 -4.68
C VAL A 598 1.16 16.85 -5.45
N ARG A 599 1.88 17.90 -5.87
CA ARG A 599 1.41 18.98 -6.76
C ARG A 599 2.29 19.11 -8.01
N ARG A 600 2.83 17.99 -8.54
CA ARG A 600 3.69 18.02 -9.74
C ARG A 600 2.95 18.67 -10.92
N ARG A 601 3.70 19.29 -11.83
CA ARG A 601 3.14 19.83 -13.08
C ARG A 601 2.96 18.72 -14.11
N LEU A 602 1.99 18.90 -15.00
CA LEU A 602 1.77 18.06 -16.17
C LEU A 602 1.75 18.93 -17.43
N PRO A 603 2.10 18.38 -18.61
CA PRO A 603 1.98 19.10 -19.87
C PRO A 603 0.52 19.43 -20.16
N ASP A 604 0.28 20.60 -20.77
CA ASP A 604 -1.02 20.89 -21.35
C ASP A 604 -1.17 20.08 -22.64
N LEU A 605 -2.08 19.11 -22.62
CA LEU A 605 -2.32 18.18 -23.72
C LEU A 605 -3.47 18.61 -24.63
N ARG A 606 -4.07 19.77 -24.37
CA ARG A 606 -5.24 20.24 -25.12
C ARG A 606 -4.82 20.67 -26.51
N ASP A 607 -5.46 20.08 -27.52
CA ASP A 607 -5.29 20.47 -28.91
C ASP A 607 -5.91 21.86 -29.16
N PRO A 608 -5.38 22.69 -30.08
CA PRO A 608 -6.00 23.97 -30.45
C PRO A 608 -7.48 23.87 -30.82
N TRP A 609 -7.92 22.75 -31.41
CA TRP A 609 -9.33 22.48 -31.68
C TRP A 609 -10.18 22.46 -30.41
N CYS A 610 -9.57 22.11 -29.28
CA CYS A 610 -10.21 22.17 -27.98
C CYS A 610 -10.52 23.60 -27.49
N PHE A 611 -10.14 24.64 -28.24
CA PHE A 611 -10.43 26.03 -27.92
C PHE A 611 -11.19 26.76 -29.05
N SER A 612 -11.08 26.29 -30.29
CA SER A 612 -11.49 27.05 -31.49
C SER A 612 -12.95 26.89 -31.94
N GLY A 613 -13.85 26.36 -31.08
CA GLY A 613 -15.22 26.06 -31.46
C GLY A 613 -16.23 27.13 -31.02
N SER A 614 -16.93 27.76 -31.98
CA SER A 614 -18.04 28.71 -31.74
C SER A 614 -19.27 28.10 -31.07
N ASN A 615 -19.29 26.77 -30.86
CA ASN A 615 -20.39 26.02 -30.27
C ASN A 615 -20.14 25.59 -28.82
N ARG A 616 -19.04 25.97 -28.16
CA ARG A 616 -18.79 25.58 -26.75
C ARG A 616 -19.62 26.40 -25.77
N LEU A 617 -20.14 25.75 -24.73
CA LEU A 617 -20.76 26.46 -23.62
C LEU A 617 -19.68 27.27 -22.86
N PRO A 618 -19.95 28.53 -22.52
CA PRO A 618 -19.05 29.29 -21.65
C PRO A 618 -18.88 28.58 -20.31
N SER A 619 -17.65 28.50 -19.79
CA SER A 619 -17.36 27.85 -18.49
C SER A 619 -18.22 28.41 -17.34
N ALA A 620 -18.57 29.70 -17.39
CA ALA A 620 -19.46 30.34 -16.41
C ALA A 620 -20.91 29.83 -16.42
N SER A 621 -21.34 29.15 -17.50
CA SER A 621 -22.69 28.59 -17.63
C SER A 621 -22.77 27.11 -17.20
N LEU A 622 -21.63 26.47 -16.90
CA LEU A 622 -21.60 25.07 -16.51
C LEU A 622 -21.97 24.91 -15.02
N PRO A 623 -22.78 23.91 -14.66
CA PRO A 623 -23.13 23.62 -13.27
C PRO A 623 -21.98 22.94 -12.53
N ALA A 624 -21.92 23.16 -11.21
CA ALA A 624 -20.91 22.54 -10.36
C ALA A 624 -21.12 21.02 -10.16
N THR A 625 -20.04 20.31 -9.88
CA THR A 625 -20.03 18.87 -9.60
C THR A 625 -19.46 18.54 -8.22
N SER A 626 -19.96 17.45 -7.62
CA SER A 626 -19.33 16.78 -6.48
C SER A 626 -18.43 15.67 -7.01
N VAL A 627 -17.14 15.74 -6.71
CA VAL A 627 -16.17 14.71 -7.08
C VAL A 627 -16.16 13.63 -6.01
N VAL A 628 -16.33 12.37 -6.38
CA VAL A 628 -16.33 11.23 -5.45
C VAL A 628 -15.10 10.36 -5.72
N ILE A 629 -14.25 10.18 -4.71
CA ILE A 629 -13.06 9.34 -4.75
C ILE A 629 -13.20 8.25 -3.69
N VAL A 630 -13.25 6.99 -4.13
CA VAL A 630 -13.28 5.83 -3.23
C VAL A 630 -11.87 5.29 -3.08
N PHE A 631 -11.47 4.97 -1.84
CA PHE A 631 -10.17 4.37 -1.58
C PHE A 631 -10.23 3.24 -0.54
N TYR A 632 -9.32 2.29 -0.68
CA TYR A 632 -9.07 1.21 0.27
C TYR A 632 -7.57 0.90 0.30
N ASN A 633 -6.91 1.15 1.44
CA ASN A 633 -5.46 0.92 1.61
C ASN A 633 -4.61 1.56 0.49
N GLU A 634 -5.01 2.73 -0.01
CA GLU A 634 -4.28 3.42 -1.07
C GLU A 634 -2.96 4.02 -0.55
N VAL A 635 -1.95 4.07 -1.41
CA VAL A 635 -0.67 4.72 -1.11
C VAL A 635 -0.89 6.22 -0.85
N TRP A 636 -0.29 6.74 0.23
CA TRP A 636 -0.47 8.14 0.66
C TRP A 636 -0.16 9.15 -0.45
N SER A 637 1.03 9.06 -1.06
CA SER A 637 1.49 10.01 -2.08
C SER A 637 0.55 10.06 -3.28
N VAL A 638 0.01 8.91 -3.69
CA VAL A 638 -0.87 8.77 -4.83
C VAL A 638 -2.28 9.31 -4.55
N LEU A 639 -2.87 8.96 -3.39
CA LEU A 639 -4.18 9.46 -2.98
C LEU A 639 -4.15 10.99 -2.81
N VAL A 640 -3.14 11.52 -2.10
CA VAL A 640 -3.02 12.95 -1.86
C VAL A 640 -2.75 13.71 -3.15
N ARG A 641 -1.93 13.18 -4.06
CA ARG A 641 -1.70 13.76 -5.39
C ARG A 641 -2.97 13.77 -6.24
N THR A 642 -3.80 12.74 -6.14
CA THR A 642 -5.11 12.70 -6.81
C THR A 642 -5.98 13.86 -6.36
N VAL A 643 -6.14 14.04 -5.04
CA VAL A 643 -6.96 15.11 -4.48
C VAL A 643 -6.42 16.49 -4.86
N HIS A 644 -5.11 16.73 -4.73
CA HIS A 644 -4.52 18.01 -5.16
C HIS A 644 -4.67 18.24 -6.66
N SER A 645 -4.53 17.23 -7.52
CA SER A 645 -4.74 17.40 -8.96
C SER A 645 -6.15 17.88 -9.31
N VAL A 646 -7.16 17.45 -8.54
CA VAL A 646 -8.54 17.92 -8.68
C VAL A 646 -8.66 19.35 -8.17
N LEU A 647 -8.13 19.65 -6.98
CA LEU A 647 -8.21 20.98 -6.38
C LEU A 647 -7.48 22.05 -7.21
N ASP A 648 -6.31 21.72 -7.75
CA ASP A 648 -5.43 22.67 -8.44
C ASP A 648 -5.88 22.94 -9.89
N ARG A 649 -6.57 22.00 -10.54
CA ARG A 649 -6.89 22.04 -11.99
C ARG A 649 -8.37 22.02 -12.33
N SER A 650 -9.23 22.21 -11.33
CA SER A 650 -10.66 22.38 -11.52
C SER A 650 -11.05 23.83 -11.20
N PRO A 651 -11.81 24.51 -12.06
CA PRO A 651 -12.29 25.85 -11.74
C PRO A 651 -13.09 25.85 -10.43
N PRO A 652 -12.79 26.75 -9.46
CA PRO A 652 -13.43 26.71 -8.13
C PRO A 652 -14.96 26.79 -8.15
N HIS A 653 -15.56 27.48 -9.13
CA HIS A 653 -17.02 27.58 -9.26
C HIS A 653 -17.66 26.29 -9.77
N LEU A 654 -16.89 25.38 -10.36
CA LEU A 654 -17.36 24.09 -10.86
C LEU A 654 -17.12 22.94 -9.87
N LEU A 655 -16.29 23.13 -8.84
CA LEU A 655 -15.99 22.11 -7.84
C LEU A 655 -16.78 22.36 -6.55
N LYS A 656 -17.92 21.68 -6.40
CA LYS A 656 -18.81 21.86 -5.23
C LYS A 656 -18.22 21.26 -3.96
N GLU A 657 -17.69 20.05 -4.08
CA GLU A 657 -17.08 19.27 -3.00
C GLU A 657 -16.27 18.09 -3.57
N VAL A 658 -15.31 17.60 -2.79
CA VAL A 658 -14.56 16.36 -3.03
C VAL A 658 -14.88 15.40 -1.88
N ILE A 659 -15.60 14.33 -2.15
CA ILE A 659 -16.03 13.33 -1.17
C ILE A 659 -15.08 12.15 -1.22
N LEU A 660 -14.25 12.02 -0.18
CA LEU A 660 -13.34 10.91 0.05
C LEU A 660 -14.08 9.81 0.82
N VAL A 661 -14.34 8.68 0.16
CA VAL A 661 -15.03 7.53 0.75
C VAL A 661 -14.00 6.45 1.09
N ASP A 662 -13.74 6.29 2.38
CA ASP A 662 -12.90 5.22 2.91
C ASP A 662 -13.69 3.92 3.02
N ASP A 663 -13.40 2.95 2.15
CA ASP A 663 -13.99 1.62 2.16
C ASP A 663 -13.35 0.72 3.23
N CYS A 664 -13.32 1.20 4.48
CA CYS A 664 -12.80 0.47 5.64
C CYS A 664 -11.29 0.12 5.52
N SER A 665 -10.44 1.09 5.17
CA SER A 665 -8.99 0.93 5.11
C SER A 665 -8.40 0.52 6.47
N ASN A 666 -7.28 -0.20 6.45
CA ASN A 666 -6.55 -0.67 7.62
C ASN A 666 -5.29 0.16 7.91
N PHE A 667 -4.79 0.93 6.94
CA PHE A 667 -3.60 1.76 7.15
C PHE A 667 -3.91 2.95 8.08
N PRO A 668 -3.16 3.11 9.19
CA PRO A 668 -3.42 4.17 10.17
C PRO A 668 -3.33 5.59 9.59
N PHE A 669 -2.37 5.84 8.69
CA PHE A 669 -2.19 7.14 8.05
C PHE A 669 -3.39 7.58 7.20
N LEU A 670 -4.25 6.65 6.77
CA LEU A 670 -5.47 6.98 6.02
C LEU A 670 -6.64 7.40 6.91
N LYS A 671 -6.49 7.36 8.24
CA LYS A 671 -7.53 7.71 9.22
C LYS A 671 -7.41 9.17 9.65
N THR A 672 -7.09 9.41 10.92
CA THR A 672 -7.02 10.73 11.54
C THR A 672 -6.01 11.63 10.82
N GLN A 673 -4.83 11.11 10.45
CA GLN A 673 -3.81 11.90 9.75
C GLN A 673 -4.30 12.45 8.40
N LEU A 674 -5.06 11.66 7.63
CA LEU A 674 -5.61 12.12 6.34
C LEU A 674 -6.71 13.16 6.52
N GLU A 675 -7.56 13.00 7.54
CA GLU A 675 -8.58 13.99 7.91
C GLU A 675 -7.96 15.30 8.32
N GLU A 676 -6.96 15.26 9.20
CA GLU A 676 -6.26 16.45 9.67
C GLU A 676 -5.41 17.13 8.57
N TYR A 677 -4.93 16.38 7.58
CA TYR A 677 -4.24 16.92 6.41
C TYR A 677 -5.18 17.74 5.52
N PHE A 678 -6.41 17.26 5.31
CA PHE A 678 -7.39 17.94 4.46
C PHE A 678 -8.37 18.86 5.21
N GLU A 679 -8.27 18.95 6.54
CA GLU A 679 -9.06 19.89 7.37
C GLU A 679 -9.05 21.35 6.87
N PRO A 680 -7.92 21.91 6.35
CA PRO A 680 -7.86 23.22 5.69
C PRO A 680 -8.73 23.39 4.44
N TYR A 681 -9.13 22.29 3.82
CA TYR A 681 -9.81 22.27 2.53
C TYR A 681 -11.29 21.92 2.79
N PRO A 682 -12.17 22.88 3.10
CA PRO A 682 -13.56 22.61 3.46
C PRO A 682 -14.38 21.99 2.32
N VAL A 683 -13.87 22.10 1.09
CA VAL A 683 -14.40 21.42 -0.08
C VAL A 683 -14.22 19.89 0.02
N VAL A 684 -13.23 19.40 0.77
CA VAL A 684 -12.95 17.98 0.99
C VAL A 684 -13.77 17.47 2.18
N LYS A 685 -14.50 16.36 1.97
CA LYS A 685 -15.35 15.71 2.97
C LYS A 685 -15.04 14.23 3.07
N PHE A 686 -15.21 13.65 4.25
CA PHE A 686 -14.93 12.23 4.50
C PHE A 686 -16.20 11.44 4.77
N ILE A 687 -16.26 10.22 4.22
CA ILE A 687 -17.22 9.18 4.58
C ILE A 687 -16.43 7.94 4.98
N ARG A 688 -16.62 7.47 6.22
CA ARG A 688 -15.96 6.27 6.74
C ARG A 688 -16.95 5.10 6.78
N ALA A 689 -16.68 4.07 5.99
CA ALA A 689 -17.44 2.83 6.10
C ALA A 689 -17.03 2.06 7.38
N THR A 690 -18.02 1.55 8.11
CA THR A 690 -17.82 0.72 9.32
C THR A 690 -17.42 -0.71 8.99
N GLU A 691 -17.63 -1.14 7.75
CA GLU A 691 -17.24 -2.43 7.21
C GLU A 691 -16.79 -2.29 5.75
N ARG A 692 -16.14 -3.32 5.20
CA ARG A 692 -15.73 -3.38 3.80
C ARG A 692 -16.96 -3.49 2.88
N LEU A 693 -17.38 -2.38 2.30
CA LEU A 693 -18.53 -2.30 1.39
C LEU A 693 -18.18 -2.81 -0.01
N GLY A 694 -16.96 -2.53 -0.48
CA GLY A 694 -16.54 -2.69 -1.86
C GLY A 694 -16.79 -1.43 -2.71
N LEU A 695 -16.10 -1.33 -3.85
CA LEU A 695 -16.07 -0.16 -4.72
C LEU A 695 -17.48 0.34 -5.08
N ILE A 696 -18.36 -0.58 -5.45
CA ILE A 696 -19.69 -0.29 -6.01
C ILE A 696 -20.58 0.39 -4.96
N ARG A 697 -20.64 -0.20 -3.76
CA ARG A 697 -21.44 0.32 -2.64
C ARG A 697 -20.82 1.59 -2.05
N ALA A 698 -19.49 1.68 -1.99
CA ALA A 698 -18.79 2.89 -1.58
C ALA A 698 -19.03 4.07 -2.54
N ARG A 699 -19.00 3.84 -3.87
CA ARG A 699 -19.37 4.85 -4.87
C ARG A 699 -20.81 5.31 -4.68
N MET A 700 -21.74 4.39 -4.43
CA MET A 700 -23.13 4.75 -4.14
C MET A 700 -23.27 5.57 -2.85
N ALA A 701 -22.53 5.24 -1.79
CA ALA A 701 -22.53 6.03 -0.56
C ALA A 701 -22.05 7.48 -0.82
N GLY A 702 -20.96 7.65 -1.57
CA GLY A 702 -20.48 8.97 -2.00
C GLY A 702 -21.50 9.72 -2.86
N ALA A 703 -22.07 9.06 -3.86
CA ALA A 703 -23.03 9.66 -4.79
C ALA A 703 -24.35 10.07 -4.12
N LYS A 704 -24.85 9.25 -3.19
CA LYS A 704 -26.06 9.54 -2.42
C LYS A 704 -25.85 10.66 -1.39
N SER A 705 -24.60 10.84 -0.93
CA SER A 705 -24.22 11.94 -0.03
C SER A 705 -23.86 13.24 -0.77
N ALA A 706 -23.73 13.20 -2.09
CA ALA A 706 -23.37 14.36 -2.90
C ALA A 706 -24.49 15.41 -2.92
N SER A 707 -24.10 16.67 -2.77
CA SER A 707 -24.98 17.83 -2.73
C SER A 707 -25.23 18.46 -4.12
N SER A 708 -24.44 18.12 -5.13
CA SER A 708 -24.65 18.58 -6.51
C SER A 708 -25.61 17.67 -7.29
N ASP A 709 -26.13 18.19 -8.39
CA ASP A 709 -26.91 17.40 -9.37
C ASP A 709 -26.03 16.64 -10.36
N ILE A 710 -24.75 16.99 -10.47
CA ILE A 710 -23.77 16.27 -11.30
C ILE A 710 -22.68 15.68 -10.41
N VAL A 711 -22.42 14.39 -10.54
CA VAL A 711 -21.39 13.67 -9.78
C VAL A 711 -20.29 13.23 -10.73
N THR A 712 -19.04 13.46 -10.36
CA THR A 712 -17.85 13.03 -11.10
C THR A 712 -17.10 12.00 -10.27
N PHE A 713 -16.94 10.78 -10.78
CA PHE A 713 -16.18 9.73 -10.10
C PHE A 713 -14.75 9.71 -10.61
N LEU A 714 -13.81 9.55 -9.69
CA LEU A 714 -12.41 9.30 -9.97
C LEU A 714 -11.91 8.15 -9.08
N ASP A 715 -10.97 7.37 -9.62
CA ASP A 715 -10.20 6.44 -8.80
C ASP A 715 -9.19 7.21 -7.93
N ALA A 716 -8.71 6.60 -6.84
CA ALA A 716 -7.78 7.22 -5.89
C ALA A 716 -6.33 7.34 -6.36
N HIS A 717 -6.06 7.05 -7.64
CA HIS A 717 -4.73 7.00 -8.24
C HIS A 717 -4.74 7.56 -9.66
N VAL A 718 -5.20 8.81 -9.76
CA VAL A 718 -5.30 9.55 -11.01
C VAL A 718 -4.69 10.93 -10.90
N GLU A 719 -4.36 11.55 -12.03
CA GLU A 719 -3.93 12.93 -12.09
C GLU A 719 -4.64 13.65 -13.23
N CYS A 720 -5.43 14.65 -12.86
CA CYS A 720 -6.18 15.46 -13.82
C CYS A 720 -5.23 16.40 -14.58
N THR A 721 -5.48 16.64 -15.89
CA THR A 721 -4.74 17.66 -16.66
C THR A 721 -5.48 18.99 -16.66
N GLU A 722 -4.84 20.04 -17.18
CA GLU A 722 -5.51 21.33 -17.37
C GLU A 722 -6.75 21.20 -18.28
N GLY A 723 -7.86 21.83 -17.89
CA GLY A 723 -9.12 21.82 -18.64
C GLY A 723 -9.82 20.47 -18.75
N TRP A 724 -9.56 19.54 -17.82
CA TRP A 724 -10.16 18.21 -17.84
C TRP A 724 -11.66 18.23 -17.52
N LEU A 725 -12.15 19.18 -16.71
CA LEU A 725 -13.47 19.09 -16.10
C LEU A 725 -14.58 19.67 -16.99
N GLU A 726 -14.35 20.84 -17.57
CA GLU A 726 -15.35 21.61 -18.32
C GLU A 726 -15.93 20.84 -19.50
N PRO A 727 -15.13 20.13 -20.34
CA PRO A 727 -15.66 19.34 -21.45
C PRO A 727 -16.56 18.18 -20.99
N LEU A 728 -16.30 17.60 -19.81
CA LEU A 728 -17.15 16.54 -19.24
C LEU A 728 -18.49 17.09 -18.79
N LEU A 729 -18.46 18.22 -18.07
CA LEU A 729 -19.67 18.88 -17.59
C LEU A 729 -20.52 19.39 -18.75
N GLU A 730 -19.91 19.89 -19.82
CA GLU A 730 -20.62 20.34 -21.02
C GLU A 730 -21.49 19.24 -21.64
N VAL A 731 -20.95 18.01 -21.78
CA VAL A 731 -21.70 16.87 -22.33
C VAL A 731 -22.94 16.57 -21.49
N VAL A 732 -22.78 16.50 -20.16
CA VAL A 732 -23.89 16.21 -19.24
C VAL A 732 -24.87 17.37 -19.12
N THR A 733 -24.40 18.61 -19.29
CA THR A 733 -25.25 19.81 -19.26
C THR A 733 -26.13 19.91 -20.49
N ARG A 734 -25.58 19.62 -21.67
CA ARG A 734 -26.35 19.60 -22.93
C ARG A 734 -27.42 18.51 -22.90
N ASN A 735 -27.12 17.38 -22.29
CA ASN A 735 -28.10 16.32 -22.10
C ASN A 735 -27.83 15.54 -20.81
N SER A 736 -28.70 15.76 -19.82
CA SER A 736 -28.59 15.17 -18.48
C SER A 736 -28.71 13.64 -18.45
N THR A 737 -29.09 13.00 -19.56
CA THR A 737 -29.11 11.54 -19.69
C THR A 737 -27.80 10.96 -20.23
N HIS A 738 -26.84 11.80 -20.63
CA HIS A 738 -25.54 11.33 -21.12
C HIS A 738 -24.56 11.16 -19.96
N ILE A 739 -23.66 10.19 -20.12
CA ILE A 739 -22.54 9.94 -19.22
C ILE A 739 -21.27 10.30 -19.97
N ALA A 740 -20.49 11.23 -19.42
CA ALA A 740 -19.25 11.70 -20.03
C ALA A 740 -18.04 10.98 -19.44
N LEU A 741 -17.12 10.52 -20.29
CA LEU A 741 -15.89 9.85 -19.91
C LEU A 741 -14.69 10.71 -20.37
N PRO A 742 -13.67 10.93 -19.53
CA PRO A 742 -12.42 11.50 -20.00
C PRO A 742 -11.68 10.50 -20.88
N THR A 743 -10.77 11.00 -21.71
CA THR A 743 -9.71 10.17 -22.27
C THR A 743 -8.75 9.78 -21.15
N ILE A 744 -8.60 8.48 -20.93
CA ILE A 744 -7.78 7.94 -19.85
C ILE A 744 -6.36 7.71 -20.36
N ASP A 745 -5.44 8.55 -19.89
CA ASP A 745 -4.02 8.40 -20.15
C ASP A 745 -3.38 7.44 -19.17
N ARG A 746 -2.29 6.79 -19.56
CA ARG A 746 -1.59 5.87 -18.68
C ARG A 746 -0.49 6.60 -17.93
N ILE A 747 -0.57 6.61 -16.61
CA ILE A 747 0.59 6.86 -15.75
C ILE A 747 1.25 5.49 -15.54
N ASN A 748 2.51 5.39 -15.94
CA ASN A 748 3.27 4.17 -15.82
C ASN A 748 3.49 3.85 -14.33
N GLU A 749 3.08 2.65 -13.94
CA GLU A 749 3.12 2.15 -12.58
C GLU A 749 4.54 1.91 -12.06
N GLU A 750 5.56 1.83 -12.92
CA GLU A 750 6.96 1.62 -12.53
C GLU A 750 7.73 2.93 -12.36
N ASP A 751 7.54 3.92 -13.23
CA ASP A 751 8.36 5.15 -13.25
C ASP A 751 7.56 6.45 -13.13
N MET A 752 6.24 6.36 -12.95
CA MET A 752 5.31 7.50 -12.84
C MET A 752 5.25 8.42 -14.07
N SER A 753 5.81 7.99 -15.22
CA SER A 753 5.73 8.75 -16.47
C SER A 753 4.32 8.76 -17.04
N LEU A 754 3.92 9.90 -17.61
CA LEU A 754 2.65 10.05 -18.31
C LEU A 754 2.78 9.61 -19.78
N ARG A 755 1.90 8.71 -20.23
CA ARG A 755 1.83 8.16 -21.60
C ARG A 755 0.48 8.51 -22.22
N THR A 756 0.50 9.24 -23.33
CA THR A 756 -0.70 9.92 -23.89
C THR A 756 -1.03 9.51 -25.33
N ASN A 757 -0.16 8.70 -25.93
CA ASN A 757 -0.04 8.49 -27.36
C ASN A 757 -1.07 7.51 -27.97
N ILE A 758 -1.71 6.66 -27.16
CA ILE A 758 -2.63 5.62 -27.66
C ILE A 758 -4.09 5.91 -27.30
N SER A 759 -4.33 6.57 -26.16
CA SER A 759 -5.67 6.67 -25.57
C SER A 759 -6.73 7.37 -26.44
N LEU A 760 -6.32 8.30 -27.31
CA LEU A 760 -7.23 8.99 -28.24
C LEU A 760 -7.78 8.09 -29.36
N LEU A 761 -7.13 6.94 -29.61
CA LEU A 761 -7.48 6.02 -30.69
C LEU A 761 -8.43 4.90 -30.24
N LEU A 762 -8.79 4.84 -28.96
CA LEU A 762 -9.49 3.71 -28.37
C LEU A 762 -10.93 4.06 -28.01
N ALA A 763 -11.81 3.07 -28.14
CA ALA A 763 -13.17 3.07 -27.61
C ALA A 763 -13.36 1.88 -26.67
N GLY A 764 -14.19 2.01 -25.64
CA GLY A 764 -14.45 0.95 -24.68
C GLY A 764 -15.41 -0.09 -25.25
N ALA A 765 -15.05 -1.37 -25.11
CA ALA A 765 -15.76 -2.52 -25.67
C ALA A 765 -15.78 -3.70 -24.67
N PHE A 766 -16.48 -4.78 -25.02
CA PHE A 766 -16.43 -6.06 -24.31
C PHE A 766 -16.83 -7.21 -25.25
N GLU A 767 -16.63 -8.45 -24.83
CA GLU A 767 -17.05 -9.66 -25.56
C GLU A 767 -18.17 -10.40 -24.81
N TRP A 768 -18.74 -11.47 -25.37
CA TRP A 768 -19.88 -12.21 -24.76
C TRP A 768 -19.65 -12.80 -23.37
N ASP A 769 -18.40 -12.77 -22.89
CA ASP A 769 -18.07 -13.13 -21.53
C ASP A 769 -18.07 -11.96 -20.54
N LEU A 770 -18.49 -10.78 -21.02
CA LEU A 770 -18.59 -9.50 -20.31
C LEU A 770 -17.25 -8.94 -19.81
N ASN A 771 -16.12 -9.44 -20.32
CA ASN A 771 -14.82 -8.86 -20.01
C ASN A 771 -14.63 -7.54 -20.80
N PHE A 772 -14.35 -6.46 -20.07
CA PHE A 772 -14.04 -5.17 -20.67
C PHE A 772 -12.72 -5.21 -21.45
N GLY A 773 -12.69 -4.49 -22.57
CA GLY A 773 -11.51 -4.27 -23.39
C GLY A 773 -11.61 -2.97 -24.17
N TRP A 774 -10.65 -2.77 -25.08
CA TRP A 774 -10.59 -1.62 -25.96
C TRP A 774 -10.63 -2.09 -27.41
N CYS A 775 -11.42 -1.41 -28.24
CA CYS A 775 -11.36 -1.52 -29.69
C CYS A 775 -10.81 -0.23 -30.30
N GLU A 776 -10.33 -0.27 -31.54
CA GLU A 776 -9.90 0.94 -32.22
C GLU A 776 -11.14 1.78 -32.58
N ARG A 777 -11.11 3.10 -32.33
CA ARG A 777 -12.22 4.01 -32.64
C ARG A 777 -12.66 3.92 -34.10
N LYS A 778 -11.74 3.65 -35.03
CA LYS A 778 -12.05 3.46 -36.46
C LYS A 778 -12.89 2.22 -36.75
N GLN A 779 -12.94 1.24 -35.85
CA GLN A 779 -13.76 0.03 -35.98
C GLN A 779 -15.22 0.30 -35.65
N LEU A 780 -15.55 1.41 -34.96
CA LEU A 780 -16.92 1.80 -34.71
C LEU A 780 -17.64 2.10 -36.04
N HIS A 781 -18.87 1.63 -36.18
CA HIS A 781 -19.75 1.87 -37.32
C HIS A 781 -19.97 3.38 -37.53
N ARG A 782 -20.03 4.14 -36.43
CA ARG A 782 -20.21 5.59 -36.45
C ARG A 782 -18.86 6.30 -36.48
N GLN A 783 -18.64 7.04 -37.56
CA GLN A 783 -17.46 7.89 -37.74
C GLN A 783 -17.79 9.35 -37.37
N TYR A 784 -16.76 10.07 -36.93
CA TYR A 784 -16.86 11.45 -36.44
C TYR A 784 -15.94 12.34 -37.27
N ALA A 785 -16.33 13.61 -37.46
CA ALA A 785 -15.66 14.48 -38.41
C ALA A 785 -14.26 14.90 -37.92
N HIS A 786 -14.08 15.03 -36.60
CA HIS A 786 -12.81 15.46 -36.01
C HIS A 786 -12.30 14.50 -34.92
N PRO A 787 -10.99 14.24 -34.82
CA PRO A 787 -10.43 13.35 -33.78
C PRO A 787 -10.72 13.80 -32.35
N PHE A 788 -10.88 15.11 -32.11
CA PHE A 788 -11.15 15.64 -30.78
C PHE A 788 -12.64 15.83 -30.45
N GLU A 789 -13.52 15.51 -31.40
CA GLU A 789 -14.97 15.54 -31.19
C GLU A 789 -15.39 14.46 -30.19
N PRO A 790 -16.25 14.78 -29.19
CA PRO A 790 -16.86 13.79 -28.31
C PRO A 790 -17.58 12.70 -29.12
N PHE A 791 -17.38 11.44 -28.75
CA PHE A 791 -17.89 10.30 -29.51
C PHE A 791 -18.56 9.25 -28.64
N ASP A 792 -19.52 8.55 -29.24
CA ASP A 792 -20.32 7.51 -28.61
C ASP A 792 -19.42 6.29 -28.39
N THR A 793 -19.44 5.70 -27.20
CA THR A 793 -18.68 4.47 -26.87
C THR A 793 -19.62 3.37 -26.36
N PRO A 794 -19.44 2.11 -26.80
CA PRO A 794 -20.27 0.99 -26.35
C PRO A 794 -20.20 0.76 -24.83
N ALA A 795 -18.98 0.79 -24.29
CA ALA A 795 -18.70 0.51 -22.90
C ALA A 795 -17.70 1.49 -22.30
N MET A 796 -17.62 1.50 -20.96
CA MET A 796 -16.64 2.25 -20.19
C MET A 796 -15.75 1.33 -19.35
N ALA A 797 -14.51 1.76 -19.09
CA ALA A 797 -13.65 1.13 -18.09
C ALA A 797 -14.26 1.24 -16.68
N GLY A 798 -14.95 2.36 -16.41
CA GLY A 798 -15.77 2.57 -15.22
C GLY A 798 -15.06 3.22 -14.03
N GLY A 799 -13.76 3.49 -14.12
CA GLY A 799 -12.99 4.24 -13.11
C GLY A 799 -13.40 5.72 -13.02
N LEU A 800 -13.48 6.37 -14.18
CA LEU A 800 -13.60 7.82 -14.30
C LEU A 800 -14.79 8.18 -15.20
N PHE A 801 -15.75 8.93 -14.67
CA PHE A 801 -16.91 9.40 -15.44
C PHE A 801 -17.69 10.49 -14.71
N THR A 802 -18.45 11.27 -15.47
CA THR A 802 -19.36 12.30 -14.97
C THR A 802 -20.80 11.97 -15.37
N ILE A 803 -21.73 12.06 -14.41
CA ILE A 803 -23.14 11.69 -14.60
C ILE A 803 -24.07 12.63 -13.82
N ASN A 804 -25.27 12.89 -14.36
CA ASN A 804 -26.33 13.56 -13.60
C ASN A 804 -26.92 12.60 -12.54
N ARG A 805 -26.98 13.05 -11.29
CA ARG A 805 -27.43 12.29 -10.12
C ARG A 805 -28.88 11.82 -10.25
N THR A 806 -29.78 12.66 -10.75
CA THR A 806 -31.19 12.30 -10.99
C THR A 806 -31.31 11.25 -12.09
N PHE A 807 -30.50 11.34 -13.14
CA PHE A 807 -30.46 10.28 -14.15
C PHE A 807 -29.91 8.97 -13.57
N PHE A 808 -28.85 9.04 -12.76
CA PHE A 808 -28.27 7.86 -12.11
C PHE A 808 -29.29 7.17 -11.18
N GLU A 809 -30.05 7.95 -10.42
CA GLU A 809 -31.17 7.46 -9.60
C GLU A 809 -32.29 6.84 -10.45
N ARG A 810 -32.69 7.52 -11.54
CA ARG A 810 -33.76 7.07 -12.43
C ARG A 810 -33.49 5.69 -13.01
N ILE A 811 -32.26 5.43 -13.46
CA ILE A 811 -31.82 4.13 -13.98
C ILE A 811 -31.47 3.12 -12.85
N GLY A 812 -31.70 3.53 -11.60
CA GLY A 812 -31.70 2.68 -10.41
C GLY A 812 -30.36 2.57 -9.70
N TRP A 813 -29.44 3.54 -9.79
CA TRP A 813 -28.08 3.44 -9.23
C TRP A 813 -27.34 2.19 -9.72
N TYR A 814 -26.25 1.78 -9.08
CA TYR A 814 -25.68 0.44 -9.26
C TYR A 814 -26.53 -0.65 -8.59
N ASP A 815 -26.30 -1.91 -8.95
CA ASP A 815 -26.86 -3.05 -8.20
C ASP A 815 -26.15 -3.20 -6.84
N GLU A 816 -26.87 -2.93 -5.75
CA GLU A 816 -26.37 -3.03 -4.37
C GLU A 816 -25.97 -4.45 -3.96
N ALA A 817 -26.42 -5.48 -4.70
CA ALA A 817 -26.04 -6.86 -4.44
C ALA A 817 -24.77 -7.30 -5.19
N TYR A 818 -24.14 -6.44 -6.00
CA TYR A 818 -22.82 -6.74 -6.53
C TYR A 818 -21.77 -6.82 -5.42
N ILE A 819 -20.88 -7.81 -5.55
CA ILE A 819 -19.89 -8.12 -4.53
C ILE A 819 -18.55 -7.48 -4.91
N ILE A 820 -18.08 -6.55 -4.07
CA ILE A 820 -16.78 -5.88 -4.12
C ILE A 820 -16.49 -5.05 -5.38
N TYR A 821 -16.29 -5.68 -6.54
CA TYR A 821 -15.78 -5.08 -7.77
C TYR A 821 -16.23 -5.89 -9.00
N GLY A 822 -16.34 -5.21 -10.15
CA GLY A 822 -16.53 -5.82 -11.47
C GLY A 822 -17.99 -5.88 -11.89
N MET A 823 -18.18 -5.77 -13.22
CA MET A 823 -19.46 -5.70 -13.94
C MET A 823 -20.25 -4.40 -13.76
N GLU A 824 -19.94 -3.56 -12.76
CA GLU A 824 -20.63 -2.29 -12.59
C GLU A 824 -20.42 -1.37 -13.80
N ASN A 825 -19.24 -1.44 -14.41
CA ASN A 825 -18.88 -0.66 -15.59
C ASN A 825 -19.70 -1.07 -16.82
N ILE A 826 -19.82 -2.38 -17.08
CA ILE A 826 -20.63 -2.91 -18.19
C ILE A 826 -22.13 -2.69 -17.91
N GLU A 827 -22.59 -2.88 -16.68
CA GLU A 827 -23.98 -2.67 -16.29
C GLU A 827 -24.42 -1.23 -16.54
N LEU A 828 -23.65 -0.24 -16.07
CA LEU A 828 -23.97 1.16 -16.30
C LEU A 828 -23.85 1.56 -17.77
N SER A 829 -22.93 0.92 -18.51
CA SER A 829 -22.84 1.09 -19.96
C SER A 829 -24.13 0.70 -20.66
N ILE A 830 -24.62 -0.51 -20.40
CA ILE A 830 -25.85 -1.05 -20.98
C ILE A 830 -27.06 -0.20 -20.55
N LYS A 831 -27.16 0.15 -19.26
CA LYS A 831 -28.21 1.04 -18.74
C LYS A 831 -28.28 2.37 -19.46
N SER A 832 -27.13 3.03 -19.66
CA SER A 832 -27.09 4.38 -20.22
C SER A 832 -27.81 4.42 -21.56
N TRP A 833 -27.46 3.50 -22.46
CA TRP A 833 -28.00 3.36 -23.81
C TRP A 833 -29.45 2.85 -23.82
N MET A 834 -29.76 1.80 -23.06
CA MET A 834 -31.11 1.23 -23.05
C MET A 834 -32.13 2.17 -22.40
N CYS A 835 -31.73 3.01 -21.45
CA CYS A 835 -32.64 3.84 -20.66
C CYS A 835 -32.68 5.32 -21.14
N GLY A 836 -32.37 5.54 -22.42
CA GLY A 836 -32.58 6.82 -23.12
C GLY A 836 -31.41 7.81 -23.09
N GLY A 837 -30.24 7.37 -22.64
CA GLY A 837 -29.00 8.13 -22.61
C GLY A 837 -27.95 7.60 -23.59
N LYS A 838 -26.70 8.03 -23.40
CA LYS A 838 -25.51 7.55 -24.11
C LYS A 838 -24.28 7.58 -23.21
N LEU A 839 -23.29 6.75 -23.55
CA LEU A 839 -21.92 6.91 -23.09
C LEU A 839 -21.09 7.67 -24.12
N VAL A 840 -20.40 8.72 -23.67
CA VAL A 840 -19.64 9.61 -24.55
C VAL A 840 -18.22 9.78 -24.02
N THR A 841 -17.23 9.39 -24.82
CA THR A 841 -15.83 9.71 -24.53
C THR A 841 -15.52 11.12 -25.04
N VAL A 842 -14.81 11.90 -24.23
CA VAL A 842 -14.52 13.33 -24.49
C VAL A 842 -13.01 13.52 -24.68
N PRO A 843 -12.50 13.55 -25.93
CA PRO A 843 -11.07 13.68 -26.23
C PRO A 843 -10.37 14.89 -25.60
N CYS A 844 -11.07 16.02 -25.47
CA CYS A 844 -10.52 17.25 -24.88
C CYS A 844 -10.40 17.19 -23.36
N SER A 845 -11.02 16.21 -22.70
CA SER A 845 -10.84 15.95 -21.26
C SER A 845 -9.85 14.80 -21.10
N ARG A 846 -8.73 15.04 -20.41
CA ARG A 846 -7.71 14.01 -20.19
C ARG A 846 -7.40 13.85 -18.72
N VAL A 847 -7.28 12.61 -18.29
CA VAL A 847 -6.91 12.24 -16.92
C VAL A 847 -5.94 11.08 -16.98
N GLY A 848 -4.77 11.24 -16.37
CA GLY A 848 -3.81 10.15 -16.21
C GLY A 848 -4.28 9.19 -15.12
N HIS A 849 -4.24 7.88 -15.38
CA HIS A 849 -4.59 6.83 -14.43
C HIS A 849 -3.38 5.89 -14.24
N VAL A 850 -3.06 5.58 -12.99
CA VAL A 850 -2.01 4.58 -12.70
C VAL A 850 -2.57 3.18 -12.98
N GLN A 851 -2.14 2.59 -14.10
CA GLN A 851 -2.54 1.24 -14.47
C GLN A 851 -1.82 0.23 -13.58
N LYS A 852 -2.44 -0.14 -12.45
CA LYS A 852 -1.85 -1.09 -11.51
C LYS A 852 -1.58 -2.43 -12.20
N HIS A 853 -0.42 -3.00 -11.91
CA HIS A 853 0.02 -4.30 -12.45
C HIS A 853 -0.87 -5.46 -12.00
N ALA A 854 -1.43 -5.35 -10.79
CA ALA A 854 -2.37 -6.30 -10.22
C ALA A 854 -3.37 -5.55 -9.33
N HIS A 855 -4.40 -6.28 -8.88
CA HIS A 855 -5.40 -5.77 -7.95
C HIS A 855 -5.36 -6.59 -6.64
N PRO A 856 -4.39 -6.34 -5.74
CA PRO A 856 -4.12 -7.23 -4.60
C PRO A 856 -5.30 -7.40 -3.64
N TYR A 857 -6.18 -6.40 -3.58
CA TYR A 857 -7.39 -6.44 -2.76
C TYR A 857 -8.39 -7.52 -3.19
N LEU A 858 -8.28 -8.07 -4.41
CA LEU A 858 -9.13 -9.17 -4.88
C LEU A 858 -8.65 -10.55 -4.42
N PHE A 859 -7.38 -10.70 -4.02
CA PHE A 859 -6.79 -12.01 -3.69
C PHE A 859 -7.44 -12.70 -2.49
N TYR A 860 -8.10 -11.95 -1.61
CA TYR A 860 -8.74 -12.47 -0.40
C TYR A 860 -10.25 -12.74 -0.56
N VAL A 861 -10.81 -12.50 -1.75
CA VAL A 861 -12.25 -12.70 -2.01
C VAL A 861 -12.52 -14.16 -2.37
N LYS A 862 -13.17 -14.90 -1.46
CA LYS A 862 -13.47 -16.34 -1.65
C LYS A 862 -14.64 -16.63 -2.60
N LYS A 863 -15.49 -15.64 -2.87
CA LYS A 863 -16.62 -15.78 -3.80
C LYS A 863 -16.17 -15.44 -5.21
N ASP A 864 -16.67 -16.20 -6.18
CA ASP A 864 -16.47 -15.90 -7.60
C ASP A 864 -17.29 -14.66 -7.99
N LEU A 865 -16.68 -13.50 -7.76
CA LEU A 865 -17.24 -12.17 -8.00
C LEU A 865 -17.62 -11.97 -9.47
N ALA A 866 -16.75 -12.38 -10.39
CA ALA A 866 -16.98 -12.25 -11.83
C ALA A 866 -18.21 -13.05 -12.25
N PHE A 867 -18.34 -14.29 -11.78
CA PHE A 867 -19.50 -15.13 -12.05
C PHE A 867 -20.79 -14.56 -11.45
N HIS A 868 -20.75 -14.21 -10.16
CA HIS A 868 -21.94 -13.74 -9.44
C HIS A 868 -22.49 -12.44 -10.06
N ASN A 869 -21.62 -11.45 -10.30
CA ASN A 869 -22.06 -10.16 -10.82
C ASN A 869 -22.49 -10.28 -12.29
N SER A 870 -21.82 -11.10 -13.11
CA SER A 870 -22.18 -11.32 -14.53
C SER A 870 -23.56 -11.95 -14.69
N ALA A 871 -23.88 -12.97 -13.88
CA ALA A 871 -25.18 -13.64 -13.95
C ALA A 871 -26.33 -12.69 -13.58
N ARG A 872 -26.12 -11.82 -12.57
CA ARG A 872 -27.09 -10.79 -12.18
C ARG A 872 -27.28 -9.73 -13.27
N LEU A 873 -26.18 -9.25 -13.89
CA LEU A 873 -26.24 -8.33 -15.01
C LEU A 873 -27.04 -8.93 -16.16
N ALA A 874 -26.67 -10.13 -16.59
CA ALA A 874 -27.29 -10.82 -17.71
C ALA A 874 -28.79 -11.03 -17.48
N GLU A 875 -29.18 -11.53 -16.30
CA GLU A 875 -30.58 -11.78 -15.96
C GLU A 875 -31.46 -10.52 -15.99
N VAL A 876 -30.89 -9.35 -15.69
CA VAL A 876 -31.64 -8.09 -15.66
C VAL A 876 -31.62 -7.37 -17.00
N TRP A 877 -30.50 -7.37 -17.71
CA TRP A 877 -30.24 -6.41 -18.79
C TRP A 877 -30.08 -7.04 -20.17
N MET A 878 -29.84 -8.35 -20.28
CA MET A 878 -29.50 -8.99 -21.57
C MET A 878 -30.65 -9.78 -22.21
N ASP A 879 -31.87 -9.70 -21.68
CA ASP A 879 -33.08 -10.33 -22.25
C ASP A 879 -32.84 -11.81 -22.65
N GLU A 880 -33.11 -12.19 -23.89
CA GLU A 880 -32.85 -13.55 -24.41
C GLU A 880 -31.34 -13.87 -24.55
N TYR A 881 -30.48 -12.87 -24.69
CA TYR A 881 -29.02 -13.01 -24.83
C TYR A 881 -28.33 -13.37 -23.53
N LYS A 882 -29.01 -13.27 -22.38
CA LYS A 882 -28.49 -13.74 -21.09
C LYS A 882 -28.07 -15.21 -21.14
N GLN A 883 -28.71 -15.97 -22.01
CA GLN A 883 -28.41 -17.38 -22.20
C GLN A 883 -27.01 -17.59 -22.78
N VAL A 884 -26.50 -16.66 -23.60
CA VAL A 884 -25.11 -16.71 -24.08
C VAL A 884 -24.15 -16.61 -22.89
N VAL A 885 -24.40 -15.68 -21.96
CA VAL A 885 -23.59 -15.54 -20.75
C VAL A 885 -23.70 -16.77 -19.85
N PHE A 886 -24.89 -17.36 -19.73
CA PHE A 886 -25.08 -18.61 -19.00
C PHE A 886 -24.32 -19.77 -19.64
N ASP A 887 -24.36 -19.93 -20.96
CA ASP A 887 -23.64 -20.97 -21.69
C ASP A 887 -22.11 -20.79 -21.60
N VAL A 888 -21.62 -19.54 -21.65
CA VAL A 888 -20.19 -19.20 -21.44
C VAL A 888 -19.69 -19.55 -20.03
N ASN A 889 -20.60 -19.71 -19.07
CA ASN A 889 -20.26 -20.14 -17.70
C ASN A 889 -20.82 -21.53 -17.34
N GLY A 890 -21.48 -22.23 -18.26
CA GLY A 890 -22.00 -23.59 -18.08
C GLY A 890 -23.15 -23.65 -17.09
N LEU A 891 -24.02 -22.64 -17.15
CA LEU A 891 -25.20 -22.50 -16.30
C LEU A 891 -26.47 -22.84 -17.09
N PRO A 892 -27.42 -23.60 -16.51
CA PRO A 892 -28.72 -23.82 -17.15
C PRO A 892 -29.60 -22.59 -17.15
N ARG A 893 -29.60 -21.85 -16.04
CA ARG A 893 -30.45 -20.68 -15.82
C ARG A 893 -29.97 -19.89 -14.62
N TYR A 894 -30.54 -18.71 -14.46
CA TYR A 894 -30.43 -17.94 -13.24
C TYR A 894 -30.92 -18.74 -12.03
N SER A 895 -30.16 -18.68 -10.94
CA SER A 895 -30.54 -19.27 -9.65
C SER A 895 -30.47 -18.21 -8.56
N GLU A 896 -31.63 -17.82 -8.03
CA GLU A 896 -31.71 -16.89 -6.90
C GLU A 896 -30.96 -17.40 -5.67
N LYS A 897 -30.85 -18.74 -5.50
CA LYS A 897 -30.04 -19.34 -4.44
C LYS A 897 -28.54 -19.02 -4.56
N LEU A 898 -28.03 -18.90 -5.79
CA LEU A 898 -26.61 -18.63 -6.04
C LEU A 898 -26.32 -17.12 -6.14
N PHE A 899 -27.27 -16.36 -6.68
CA PHE A 899 -27.05 -14.98 -7.08
C PHE A 899 -27.86 -13.94 -6.29
N GLY A 900 -28.77 -14.37 -5.40
CA GLY A 900 -29.70 -13.50 -4.69
C GLY A 900 -30.88 -13.07 -5.56
N SER A 901 -31.77 -12.21 -5.07
CA SER A 901 -32.90 -11.73 -5.87
C SER A 901 -32.48 -10.60 -6.83
N VAL A 902 -33.06 -10.55 -8.04
CA VAL A 902 -32.90 -9.44 -9.00
C VAL A 902 -34.20 -8.66 -9.23
N GLU A 903 -35.28 -8.99 -8.52
CA GLU A 903 -36.60 -8.39 -8.72
C GLU A 903 -36.59 -6.87 -8.56
N LYS A 904 -35.85 -6.34 -7.58
CA LYS A 904 -35.68 -4.89 -7.41
C LYS A 904 -35.04 -4.23 -8.65
N ARG A 905 -34.10 -4.92 -9.30
CA ARG A 905 -33.38 -4.43 -10.48
C ARG A 905 -34.27 -4.48 -11.73
N LYS A 906 -35.02 -5.57 -11.94
CA LYS A 906 -36.01 -5.69 -13.02
C LYS A 906 -37.07 -4.59 -12.93
N ARG A 907 -37.64 -4.35 -11.74
CA ARG A 907 -38.59 -3.24 -11.53
C ARG A 907 -37.97 -1.86 -11.78
N ALA A 908 -36.68 -1.67 -11.47
CA ALA A 908 -36.00 -0.41 -11.78
C ALA A 908 -35.87 -0.20 -13.29
N ARG A 909 -35.51 -1.25 -14.04
CA ARG A 909 -35.48 -1.24 -15.51
C ARG A 909 -36.85 -0.90 -16.12
N GLU A 910 -37.92 -1.52 -15.62
CA GLU A 910 -39.29 -1.26 -16.07
C GLU A 910 -39.71 0.20 -15.79
N ARG A 911 -39.49 0.70 -14.56
CA ARG A 911 -39.83 2.08 -14.20
C ARG A 911 -39.08 3.11 -15.04
N ALA A 912 -37.82 2.83 -15.38
CA ALA A 912 -37.00 3.68 -16.24
C ALA A 912 -37.37 3.57 -17.74
N LYS A 913 -38.33 2.71 -18.10
CA LYS A 913 -38.81 2.48 -19.47
C LYS A 913 -37.68 2.14 -20.45
N CYS A 914 -36.73 1.34 -19.99
CA CYS A 914 -35.57 0.97 -20.80
C CYS A 914 -35.97 0.07 -21.98
N LYS A 915 -35.26 0.23 -23.09
CA LYS A 915 -35.38 -0.57 -24.32
C LYS A 915 -34.88 -2.01 -24.10
N PRO A 916 -35.19 -2.95 -25.02
CA PRO A 916 -34.61 -4.29 -25.00
C PRO A 916 -33.11 -4.28 -25.36
N PHE A 917 -32.38 -5.34 -25.02
CA PHE A 917 -30.95 -5.48 -25.28
C PHE A 917 -30.63 -5.50 -26.78
N THR A 918 -31.57 -5.92 -27.62
CA THR A 918 -31.48 -5.79 -29.08
C THR A 918 -31.25 -4.34 -29.53
N TYR A 919 -31.86 -3.37 -28.84
CA TYR A 919 -31.62 -1.96 -29.10
C TYR A 919 -30.18 -1.56 -28.79
N TYR A 920 -29.62 -2.06 -27.69
CA TYR A 920 -28.21 -1.84 -27.32
C TYR A 920 -27.27 -2.39 -28.40
N LEU A 921 -27.48 -3.63 -28.85
CA LEU A 921 -26.69 -4.21 -29.92
C LEU A 921 -26.79 -3.42 -31.22
N GLN A 922 -27.96 -2.90 -31.59
CA GLN A 922 -28.12 -2.17 -32.85
C GLN A 922 -27.55 -0.74 -32.82
N HIS A 923 -27.62 -0.06 -31.67
CA HIS A 923 -27.33 1.39 -31.61
C HIS A 923 -26.07 1.73 -30.82
N ALA A 924 -25.70 0.90 -29.85
CA ALA A 924 -24.54 1.13 -28.99
C ALA A 924 -23.35 0.26 -29.40
N PHE A 925 -23.59 -1.01 -29.79
CA PHE A 925 -22.51 -1.97 -30.06
C PHE A 925 -22.79 -2.96 -31.21
N PRO A 926 -23.06 -2.48 -32.44
CA PRO A 926 -23.33 -3.36 -33.60
C PRO A 926 -22.11 -4.17 -34.06
N GLU A 927 -20.92 -3.81 -33.60
CA GLU A 927 -19.67 -4.51 -33.89
C GLU A 927 -19.48 -5.77 -33.04
N LEU A 928 -20.31 -5.99 -32.00
CA LEU A 928 -20.21 -7.20 -31.18
C LEU A 928 -20.55 -8.43 -32.04
N HIS A 929 -19.60 -9.36 -32.13
CA HIS A 929 -19.71 -10.56 -32.95
C HIS A 929 -20.98 -11.37 -32.64
N LYS A 930 -21.56 -12.06 -33.63
CA LYS A 930 -22.74 -12.91 -33.38
C LYS A 930 -22.34 -14.14 -32.53
N PRO A 931 -23.10 -14.51 -31.48
CA PRO A 931 -22.72 -15.55 -30.53
C PRO A 931 -22.93 -17.00 -31.03
N SER A 932 -23.37 -17.18 -32.28
CA SER A 932 -23.76 -18.48 -32.83
C SER A 932 -22.57 -19.23 -33.44
N ILE A 933 -22.45 -20.52 -33.14
CA ILE A 933 -21.47 -21.43 -33.75
C ILE A 933 -22.15 -22.73 -34.22
N ASN A 934 -21.52 -23.45 -35.16
CA ASN A 934 -22.05 -24.71 -35.67
C ASN A 934 -22.04 -25.81 -34.58
N GLY A 935 -23.13 -26.57 -34.50
CA GLY A 935 -23.27 -27.67 -33.54
C GLY A 935 -23.32 -27.19 -32.08
N GLN A 936 -23.77 -25.97 -31.81
CA GLN A 936 -23.95 -25.49 -30.45
C GLN A 936 -25.01 -26.33 -29.72
N PHE A 937 -24.75 -26.69 -28.47
CA PHE A 937 -25.65 -27.55 -27.69
C PHE A 937 -25.56 -27.21 -26.20
N ARG A 938 -26.58 -27.61 -25.44
CA ARG A 938 -26.54 -27.55 -23.97
C ARG A 938 -27.44 -28.59 -23.32
N GLY A 939 -27.22 -28.88 -22.04
CA GLY A 939 -27.98 -29.87 -21.29
C GLY A 939 -27.20 -31.14 -21.03
N GLU A 940 -27.92 -32.23 -20.82
CA GLU A 940 -27.32 -33.55 -20.63
C GLU A 940 -26.67 -34.05 -21.93
N VAL A 941 -25.48 -34.63 -21.79
CA VAL A 941 -24.72 -35.23 -22.90
C VAL A 941 -24.72 -36.74 -22.69
N ARG A 942 -25.41 -37.46 -23.58
CA ARG A 942 -25.59 -38.92 -23.48
C ARG A 942 -24.81 -39.63 -24.58
N ASN A 943 -24.41 -40.87 -24.33
CA ASN A 943 -23.67 -41.67 -25.30
C ASN A 943 -24.58 -42.75 -25.92
N MET A 944 -24.56 -42.91 -27.25
CA MET A 944 -25.44 -43.86 -27.93
C MET A 944 -25.22 -45.31 -27.50
N ALA A 945 -23.98 -45.73 -27.20
CA ALA A 945 -23.69 -47.11 -26.80
C ALA A 945 -24.19 -47.46 -25.39
N LEU A 946 -24.41 -46.47 -24.52
CA LEU A 946 -24.89 -46.67 -23.15
C LEU A 946 -26.42 -46.51 -22.99
N GLY A 947 -27.10 -46.08 -24.06
CA GLY A 947 -28.53 -45.77 -24.05
C GLY A 947 -28.89 -44.50 -23.26
N ASP A 948 -30.19 -44.27 -23.08
CA ASP A 948 -30.73 -42.97 -22.63
C ASP A 948 -30.61 -42.68 -21.13
N LYS A 949 -30.07 -43.61 -20.35
CA LYS A 949 -30.02 -43.52 -18.88
C LYS A 949 -28.68 -43.04 -18.32
N SER A 950 -27.66 -42.85 -19.17
CA SER A 950 -26.33 -42.45 -18.72
C SER A 950 -25.88 -41.12 -19.34
N CYS A 951 -25.36 -40.25 -18.48
CA CYS A 951 -25.00 -38.87 -18.79
C CYS A 951 -23.53 -38.61 -18.45
N LEU A 952 -22.90 -37.73 -19.22
CA LEU A 952 -21.56 -37.20 -18.97
C LEU A 952 -21.59 -36.33 -17.71
N THR A 953 -20.71 -36.63 -16.75
CA THR A 953 -20.70 -36.03 -15.42
C THR A 953 -19.30 -35.54 -15.08
N VAL A 954 -19.22 -34.39 -14.37
CA VAL A 954 -17.98 -33.87 -13.80
C VAL A 954 -18.20 -33.37 -12.38
N ASP A 955 -17.36 -33.79 -11.43
CA ASP A 955 -17.52 -33.37 -10.04
C ASP A 955 -17.07 -31.91 -9.81
N LYS A 956 -15.91 -31.52 -10.38
CA LYS A 956 -15.34 -30.18 -10.29
C LYS A 956 -14.26 -29.95 -11.34
N ALA A 957 -13.87 -28.69 -11.58
CA ALA A 957 -12.68 -28.40 -12.38
C ALA A 957 -11.44 -29.14 -11.85
N GLY A 958 -10.66 -29.71 -12.75
CA GLY A 958 -9.50 -30.56 -12.45
C GLY A 958 -9.83 -32.06 -12.38
N SER A 959 -11.11 -32.46 -12.28
CA SER A 959 -11.49 -33.86 -12.28
C SER A 959 -11.61 -34.43 -13.70
N ARG A 960 -11.48 -35.76 -13.82
CA ARG A 960 -11.77 -36.47 -15.06
C ARG A 960 -13.29 -36.57 -15.24
N PRO A 961 -13.82 -36.30 -16.44
CA PRO A 961 -15.23 -36.56 -16.71
C PRO A 961 -15.49 -38.08 -16.78
N TYR A 962 -16.70 -38.49 -16.39
CA TYR A 962 -17.11 -39.90 -16.38
C TYR A 962 -18.59 -40.02 -16.75
N MET A 963 -19.05 -41.24 -17.05
CA MET A 963 -20.46 -41.53 -17.29
C MET A 963 -21.12 -42.03 -16.00
N SER A 964 -22.28 -41.47 -15.66
CA SER A 964 -23.09 -41.92 -14.52
C SER A 964 -24.59 -41.93 -14.89
N PRO A 965 -25.47 -42.48 -14.04
CA PRO A 965 -26.92 -42.37 -14.26
C PRO A 965 -27.34 -40.91 -14.38
N CYS A 966 -28.22 -40.61 -15.35
CA CYS A 966 -28.77 -39.27 -15.52
C CYS A 966 -29.66 -38.92 -14.32
N ASP A 967 -29.42 -37.78 -13.68
CA ASP A 967 -30.13 -37.36 -12.47
C ASP A 967 -31.19 -36.27 -12.72
N GLY A 968 -31.17 -35.61 -13.89
CA GLY A 968 -32.08 -34.52 -14.22
C GLY A 968 -31.95 -33.29 -13.34
N LEU A 969 -30.88 -33.16 -12.55
CA LEU A 969 -30.69 -32.06 -11.58
C LEU A 969 -30.06 -30.81 -12.22
N GLU A 970 -29.55 -30.92 -13.44
CA GLU A 970 -28.89 -29.85 -14.20
C GLU A 970 -27.73 -29.19 -13.43
N LYS A 971 -26.95 -29.99 -12.71
CA LYS A 971 -25.75 -29.54 -11.97
C LYS A 971 -24.48 -30.01 -12.68
N ASN A 972 -23.83 -31.04 -12.14
CA ASN A 972 -22.63 -31.67 -12.67
C ASN A 972 -22.82 -32.44 -13.99
N GLN A 973 -24.06 -32.55 -14.47
CA GLN A 973 -24.44 -33.19 -15.74
C GLN A 973 -24.94 -32.20 -16.79
N TYR A 974 -24.93 -30.90 -16.48
CA TYR A 974 -25.32 -29.86 -17.42
C TYR A 974 -24.08 -29.32 -18.13
N TRP A 975 -23.99 -29.57 -19.43
CA TRP A 975 -22.90 -29.08 -20.27
C TRP A 975 -23.41 -28.00 -21.22
N SER A 976 -22.53 -27.08 -21.60
CA SER A 976 -22.80 -26.06 -22.61
C SER A 976 -21.62 -25.98 -23.56
N HIS A 977 -21.90 -26.03 -24.86
CA HIS A 977 -20.94 -25.70 -25.89
C HIS A 977 -21.06 -24.20 -26.16
N SER A 978 -20.10 -23.42 -25.69
CA SER A 978 -20.20 -21.94 -25.69
C SER A 978 -19.70 -21.31 -26.99
N TYR A 979 -19.95 -20.01 -27.14
CA TYR A 979 -19.45 -19.19 -28.26
C TYR A 979 -17.93 -19.30 -28.47
N TYR A 980 -17.16 -19.50 -27.40
CA TYR A 980 -15.70 -19.65 -27.47
C TYR A 980 -15.24 -21.03 -27.94
N GLN A 981 -16.19 -21.88 -28.35
CA GLN A 981 -15.96 -23.26 -28.78
C GLN A 981 -15.36 -24.13 -27.67
N ASP A 982 -15.68 -23.82 -26.41
CA ASP A 982 -15.40 -24.68 -25.26
C ASP A 982 -16.66 -25.46 -24.86
N ILE A 983 -16.47 -26.65 -24.30
CA ILE A 983 -17.56 -27.44 -23.71
C ILE A 983 -17.37 -27.40 -22.20
N ASN A 984 -18.30 -26.80 -21.49
CA ASN A 984 -18.11 -26.47 -20.08
C ASN A 984 -19.34 -26.76 -19.23
N SER A 985 -19.10 -27.02 -17.94
CA SER A 985 -20.11 -27.24 -16.90
C SER A 985 -19.67 -26.44 -15.67
N TYR A 986 -20.44 -25.41 -15.29
CA TYR A 986 -20.10 -24.53 -14.15
C TYR A 986 -18.62 -24.08 -14.13
N LYS A 987 -18.14 -23.49 -15.25
CA LYS A 987 -16.74 -23.05 -15.48
C LYS A 987 -15.66 -24.14 -15.54
N ALA A 988 -16.03 -25.42 -15.43
CA ALA A 988 -15.13 -26.53 -15.71
C ALA A 988 -15.21 -26.87 -17.21
N CYS A 989 -14.20 -26.47 -17.98
CA CYS A 989 -14.10 -26.76 -19.41
C CYS A 989 -13.45 -28.12 -19.64
N LEU A 990 -14.00 -28.93 -20.56
CA LEU A 990 -13.31 -30.10 -21.09
C LEU A 990 -11.95 -29.70 -21.64
N ASN A 991 -10.93 -30.42 -21.21
CA ASN A 991 -9.54 -30.11 -21.49
C ASN A 991 -8.80 -31.38 -21.89
N PHE A 992 -8.10 -31.33 -23.01
CA PHE A 992 -7.20 -32.40 -23.43
C PHE A 992 -5.82 -31.84 -23.76
N ASP A 993 -4.80 -32.29 -23.03
CA ASP A 993 -3.42 -31.83 -23.16
C ASP A 993 -2.58 -32.67 -24.17
N GLY A 994 -3.23 -33.57 -24.90
CA GLY A 994 -2.59 -34.54 -25.80
C GLY A 994 -2.41 -35.93 -25.18
N VAL A 995 -2.46 -36.05 -23.86
CA VAL A 995 -2.26 -37.30 -23.11
C VAL A 995 -3.47 -37.63 -22.23
N SER A 996 -4.01 -36.64 -21.53
CA SER A 996 -5.02 -36.80 -20.49
C SER A 996 -6.27 -35.96 -20.78
N LEU A 997 -7.43 -36.61 -20.70
CA LEU A 997 -8.73 -35.93 -20.73
C LEU A 997 -9.14 -35.59 -19.30
N THR A 998 -9.25 -34.30 -19.02
CA THR A 998 -9.64 -33.74 -17.73
C THR A 998 -10.60 -32.57 -17.94
N THR A 999 -11.02 -31.93 -16.86
CA THR A 999 -11.57 -30.58 -16.93
C THR A 999 -10.60 -29.58 -16.33
N ALA A 1000 -10.63 -28.33 -16.79
CA ALA A 1000 -9.82 -27.24 -16.26
C ALA A 1000 -10.63 -25.94 -16.21
N ILE A 1001 -10.07 -24.88 -15.64
CA ILE A 1001 -10.67 -23.55 -15.69
C ILE A 1001 -10.77 -23.13 -17.15
N CYS A 1002 -11.94 -22.66 -17.57
CA CYS A 1002 -12.18 -22.13 -18.91
C CYS A 1002 -11.31 -20.90 -19.17
N HIS A 1003 -10.38 -20.98 -20.12
CA HIS A 1003 -9.49 -19.87 -20.47
C HIS A 1003 -9.88 -19.15 -21.77
N ARG A 1004 -10.83 -19.68 -22.56
CA ARG A 1004 -11.41 -19.02 -23.75
C ARG A 1004 -10.41 -18.65 -24.86
N HIS A 1005 -9.19 -19.20 -24.81
CA HIS A 1005 -8.13 -19.00 -25.80
C HIS A 1005 -8.03 -20.14 -26.82
N LYS A 1006 -9.07 -20.97 -26.94
CA LYS A 1006 -9.13 -22.16 -27.82
C LYS A 1006 -8.07 -23.22 -27.46
N GLY A 1007 -7.41 -23.84 -28.44
CA GLY A 1007 -6.37 -24.85 -28.23
C GLY A 1007 -6.87 -26.16 -27.62
N ASN A 1008 -6.27 -26.56 -26.49
CA ASN A 1008 -6.62 -27.76 -25.70
C ASN A 1008 -8.06 -27.77 -25.14
N GLN A 1009 -8.74 -26.61 -25.13
CA GLN A 1009 -10.15 -26.49 -24.77
C GLN A 1009 -11.06 -26.22 -25.96
N ALA A 1010 -10.55 -26.30 -27.20
CA ALA A 1010 -11.34 -26.10 -28.41
C ALA A 1010 -12.01 -27.41 -28.86
N TRP A 1011 -13.34 -27.42 -28.83
CA TRP A 1011 -14.18 -28.55 -29.21
C TRP A 1011 -15.22 -28.14 -30.26
N MET A 1012 -15.65 -29.10 -31.06
CA MET A 1012 -16.76 -28.93 -32.00
C MET A 1012 -17.65 -30.15 -31.97
N TYR A 1013 -18.96 -29.93 -32.02
CA TYR A 1013 -19.92 -31.01 -32.23
C TYR A 1013 -20.27 -31.09 -33.72
N VAL A 1014 -20.00 -32.23 -34.33
CA VAL A 1014 -20.30 -32.48 -35.74
C VAL A 1014 -21.67 -33.16 -35.83
N SER A 1015 -22.69 -32.42 -36.23
CA SER A 1015 -24.09 -32.87 -36.15
C SER A 1015 -24.38 -34.07 -37.06
N GLU A 1016 -23.71 -34.17 -38.22
CA GLU A 1016 -23.89 -35.25 -39.20
C GLU A 1016 -23.42 -36.60 -38.63
N THR A 1017 -22.27 -36.61 -37.96
CA THR A 1017 -21.69 -37.84 -37.38
C THR A 1017 -22.05 -38.04 -35.91
N LYS A 1018 -22.60 -37.01 -35.26
CA LYS A 1018 -22.87 -36.92 -33.82
C LYS A 1018 -21.62 -37.05 -32.95
N GLN A 1019 -20.46 -36.64 -33.45
CA GLN A 1019 -19.19 -36.74 -32.72
C GLN A 1019 -18.81 -35.42 -32.05
N ILE A 1020 -18.21 -35.51 -30.85
CA ILE A 1020 -17.55 -34.37 -30.20
C ILE A 1020 -16.06 -34.45 -30.53
N TRP A 1021 -15.57 -33.51 -31.32
CA TRP A 1021 -14.22 -33.46 -31.89
C TRP A 1021 -13.35 -32.43 -31.17
N SER A 1022 -12.15 -32.85 -30.75
CA SER A 1022 -11.09 -31.94 -30.27
C SER A 1022 -10.38 -31.33 -31.47
N MET A 1023 -10.55 -30.02 -31.67
CA MET A 1023 -10.01 -29.31 -32.84
C MET A 1023 -8.48 -29.31 -32.86
N ALA A 1024 -7.84 -29.19 -31.70
CA ALA A 1024 -6.38 -29.12 -31.60
C ALA A 1024 -5.68 -30.48 -31.78
N HIS A 1025 -6.33 -31.59 -31.44
CA HIS A 1025 -5.69 -32.91 -31.39
C HIS A 1025 -6.20 -33.89 -32.44
N ASN A 1026 -7.23 -33.50 -33.20
CA ASN A 1026 -7.87 -34.31 -34.22
C ASN A 1026 -8.34 -35.69 -33.70
N ARG A 1027 -8.99 -35.69 -32.54
CA ARG A 1027 -9.50 -36.88 -31.84
C ARG A 1027 -10.94 -36.66 -31.39
N CYS A 1028 -11.68 -37.74 -31.20
CA CYS A 1028 -13.09 -37.69 -30.81
C CYS A 1028 -13.29 -38.24 -29.40
N LEU A 1029 -14.21 -37.63 -28.66
CA LEU A 1029 -14.63 -38.08 -27.34
C LEU A 1029 -15.34 -39.44 -27.46
N SER A 1030 -14.96 -40.40 -26.62
CA SER A 1030 -15.47 -41.77 -26.65
C SER A 1030 -15.76 -42.28 -25.24
N VAL A 1031 -16.60 -43.30 -25.11
CA VAL A 1031 -16.73 -44.12 -23.89
C VAL A 1031 -15.91 -45.40 -24.06
N SER A 1032 -15.19 -45.79 -23.02
CA SER A 1032 -14.37 -47.01 -23.02
C SER A 1032 -15.23 -48.27 -23.17
N GLU A 1033 -15.00 -49.05 -24.24
CA GLU A 1033 -15.69 -50.32 -24.52
C GLU A 1033 -15.56 -51.33 -23.34
N MET A 1034 -14.44 -51.30 -22.62
CA MET A 1034 -14.16 -52.20 -21.48
C MET A 1034 -14.68 -51.70 -20.11
N ALA A 1035 -15.03 -50.41 -20.00
CA ALA A 1035 -15.37 -49.78 -18.73
C ALA A 1035 -16.36 -48.64 -19.00
N SER A 1036 -17.66 -48.97 -18.97
CA SER A 1036 -18.75 -48.08 -19.40
C SER A 1036 -18.84 -46.74 -18.66
N SER A 1037 -18.22 -46.61 -17.49
CA SER A 1037 -18.14 -45.34 -16.76
C SER A 1037 -17.00 -44.42 -17.21
N LYS A 1038 -16.01 -44.92 -17.96
CA LYS A 1038 -14.78 -44.16 -18.29
C LYS A 1038 -14.89 -43.48 -19.64
N VAL A 1039 -14.63 -42.17 -19.67
CA VAL A 1039 -14.57 -41.36 -20.89
C VAL A 1039 -13.12 -41.20 -21.36
N THR A 1040 -12.88 -41.31 -22.67
CA THR A 1040 -11.57 -41.32 -23.32
C THR A 1040 -11.56 -40.46 -24.58
N LEU A 1041 -10.36 -40.22 -25.16
CA LEU A 1041 -10.21 -39.62 -26.49
C LEU A 1041 -9.55 -40.62 -27.45
N GLU A 1042 -10.20 -40.86 -28.58
CA GLU A 1042 -9.80 -41.87 -29.56
C GLU A 1042 -9.70 -41.27 -30.97
N LYS A 1043 -9.15 -42.05 -31.91
CA LYS A 1043 -9.19 -41.68 -33.32
C LYS A 1043 -10.66 -41.64 -33.77
N CYS A 1044 -11.06 -40.56 -34.44
CA CYS A 1044 -12.43 -40.38 -34.88
C CYS A 1044 -12.87 -41.48 -35.87
N ASP A 1045 -13.98 -42.14 -35.56
CA ASP A 1045 -14.65 -43.13 -36.38
C ASP A 1045 -16.17 -42.95 -36.24
N ALA A 1046 -16.81 -42.43 -37.28
CA ALA A 1046 -18.23 -42.09 -37.27
C ALA A 1046 -19.16 -43.32 -37.21
N SER A 1047 -18.63 -44.53 -37.46
CA SER A 1047 -19.39 -45.78 -37.37
C SER A 1047 -19.51 -46.32 -35.95
N LYS A 1048 -18.67 -45.85 -35.01
CA LYS A 1048 -18.66 -46.32 -33.62
C LYS A 1048 -19.70 -45.61 -32.76
N ASP A 1049 -20.69 -46.34 -32.27
CA ASP A 1049 -21.70 -45.79 -31.35
C ASP A 1049 -21.10 -45.25 -30.03
N TYR A 1050 -19.95 -45.78 -29.58
CA TYR A 1050 -19.22 -45.28 -28.42
C TYR A 1050 -18.67 -43.85 -28.60
N GLN A 1051 -18.54 -43.37 -29.84
CA GLN A 1051 -18.12 -41.99 -30.16
C GLN A 1051 -19.28 -41.07 -30.54
N ARG A 1052 -20.53 -41.57 -30.51
CA ARG A 1052 -21.72 -40.82 -30.91
C ARG A 1052 -22.45 -40.32 -29.68
N TRP A 1053 -22.59 -39.00 -29.61
CA TRP A 1053 -23.15 -38.28 -28.48
C TRP A 1053 -24.50 -37.66 -28.85
N LEU A 1054 -25.50 -37.94 -28.02
CA LEU A 1054 -26.82 -37.33 -28.09
C LEU A 1054 -26.81 -36.10 -27.19
N VAL A 1055 -27.05 -34.94 -27.81
CA VAL A 1055 -27.06 -33.63 -27.16
C VAL A 1055 -28.30 -32.87 -27.61
N ASN A 1056 -28.72 -31.88 -26.83
CA ASN A 1056 -29.79 -30.97 -27.24
C ASN A 1056 -29.16 -29.76 -27.96
N ILE A 1057 -29.22 -29.78 -29.30
CA ILE A 1057 -28.70 -28.71 -30.15
C ILE A 1057 -29.51 -27.43 -29.91
N VAL A 1058 -28.82 -26.30 -29.83
CA VAL A 1058 -29.44 -24.99 -29.66
C VAL A 1058 -29.01 -24.07 -30.81
N THR A 1059 -29.96 -23.26 -31.27
CA THR A 1059 -29.73 -22.19 -32.22
C THR A 1059 -30.05 -20.85 -31.55
N TYR A 1060 -29.15 -19.90 -31.69
CA TYR A 1060 -29.43 -18.51 -31.35
C TYR A 1060 -30.05 -17.84 -32.57
N ASP A 1061 -31.38 -17.94 -32.68
CA ASP A 1061 -32.16 -17.38 -33.79
C ASP A 1061 -32.50 -15.89 -33.59
N PHE A 1062 -32.09 -15.33 -32.45
CA PHE A 1062 -32.21 -13.91 -32.14
C PHE A 1062 -31.03 -13.19 -32.79
N LEU A 1063 -31.22 -12.66 -34.02
CA LEU A 1063 -30.67 -11.42 -34.57
C LEU A 1063 -30.82 -11.38 -36.11
N VAL A 1064 -31.65 -10.44 -36.58
CA VAL A 1064 -31.51 -9.81 -37.90
C VAL A 1064 -30.24 -8.96 -37.89
#